data_AF-A0A7S2XTJ6-F1
#
_entry.id   AF-A0A7S2XTJ6-F1
#
_cell.length_a   1.000
_cell.length_b   1.000
_cell.length_c   1.000
_cell.angle_alpha   90.00
_cell.angle_beta   90.00
_cell.angle_gamma   90.00
#
_symmetry.space_group_name_H-M   'P 1'
#
loop_
_entity.id
_entity.type
_entity.pdbx_description
1 polymer ?
#
loop_
_entity_poly.entity_id
_entity_poly.type
_entity_poly.pdbx_seq_one_letter_code
_entity_poly.pdbx_strand_id
1 'polypeptide(L)'
;YERDIPRTLAIVSEESVARYPHAMALKTALRSYEAVRKLIVPELEPLVMPELTAIRESISQAFDVSATGLSKKNAKRRVRWDTPEMQEWVAELTELVTRFEERVEQLLRACDKVTIALELLEKVPYNALMFQNVVQSIQKAIDEMSLAGYADLASWVSAVDKRFGEVLSKRLDMAIQDWCKAFTVKVEDESDEAKEEKMEDGAPSAPKSVAVQIPTISVEIILRNQEISASPSVPTVRSIFLHDLHDYIGVVCHLPRPTSGRFEVFGDRADSEANSGEASETYAHLVHHISSNTLSAAYETVEDHIVNLRVFVNQWLNYQTLWDTRVSDVANAVGRDDMDKWHSLLVEATEARATLDSTASTAHFGPVAVKYDKVQSQINLKYDSWQKELQACFATILSEQMHETNQNITKAKEQLEAVSLEGGTATTSEIVLGVTFLQEMKQKLEPWGKQVGKLTESERLLKRQRHIFHAEWMESSIINGQFMHMEQILIKRTRTMEEQVPLLQSRVVAEDKANTQRVTELMANWEKEKPLRGNINPAAANEILTKYEFSMKKASLDYDNLVKAKDALVLDAGVGDNAVSEVLEELSDLKEVWEAMAEPYESFDKLKDTAWSTAIPRKIRQALDDLIIQLRSLPNRVRQYDAYTHFHDMVRTNLTGQGLLSDMKTEALKPRHWKVILQKLGIRVGFPELTVGHLWENGIVNRKKEMVEILTVAQGEMALEQFLAQVRDRWMKQELELVLYQNRVRLIKGWDDLFATLDDHMGGLILMKSSPYYRAVNEFQEDG
;
A
#
# COMPACT_ATOMS: atom_id res chain seq x y z
N TYR A 1 137.91 -25.92 14.20
CA TYR A 1 137.77 -26.71 12.97
C TYR A 1 136.38 -26.47 12.41
N GLU A 2 136.27 -25.47 11.55
CA GLU A 2 135.21 -25.41 10.55
C GLU A 2 135.29 -26.73 9.77
N ARG A 3 134.20 -27.50 9.78
CA ARG A 3 134.15 -28.76 9.02
C ARG A 3 133.88 -28.39 7.57
N ASP A 4 134.81 -28.73 6.67
CA ASP A 4 134.63 -28.54 5.23
C ASP A 4 133.39 -29.28 4.75
N ILE A 5 132.41 -28.52 4.25
CA ILE A 5 131.17 -29.06 3.69
C ILE A 5 131.49 -29.58 2.28
N PRO A 6 131.13 -30.84 1.93
CA PRO A 6 131.28 -31.35 0.57
C PRO A 6 130.61 -30.45 -0.47
N ARG A 7 131.32 -30.14 -1.56
CA ARG A 7 130.80 -29.25 -2.63
C ARG A 7 129.44 -29.69 -3.18
N THR A 8 129.15 -30.99 -3.21
CA THR A 8 127.84 -31.53 -3.61
C THR A 8 126.72 -31.12 -2.65
N LEU A 9 126.97 -31.12 -1.35
CA LEU A 9 126.02 -30.66 -0.34
C LEU A 9 125.87 -29.13 -0.35
N ALA A 10 126.95 -28.40 -0.63
CA ALA A 10 126.89 -26.95 -0.80
C ALA A 10 126.03 -26.55 -2.02
N ILE A 11 126.21 -27.21 -3.17
CA ILE A 11 125.41 -26.97 -4.39
C ILE A 11 123.94 -27.34 -4.16
N VAL A 12 123.64 -28.50 -3.54
CA VAL A 12 122.26 -28.88 -3.22
C VAL A 12 121.63 -27.92 -2.21
N SER A 13 122.41 -27.44 -1.23
CA SER A 13 121.97 -26.42 -0.28
C SER A 13 121.66 -25.11 -1.01
N GLU A 14 122.54 -24.61 -1.88
CA GLU A 14 122.32 -23.40 -2.68
C GLU A 14 121.11 -23.52 -3.62
N GLU A 15 120.95 -24.66 -4.31
CA GLU A 15 119.77 -24.96 -5.13
C GLU A 15 118.48 -25.02 -4.30
N SER A 16 118.54 -25.62 -3.11
CA SER A 16 117.38 -25.68 -2.19
C SER A 16 117.00 -24.30 -1.66
N VAL A 17 117.99 -23.46 -1.36
CA VAL A 17 117.79 -22.07 -0.93
C VAL A 17 117.19 -21.25 -2.08
N ALA A 18 117.60 -21.49 -3.33
CA ALA A 18 117.04 -20.82 -4.51
C ALA A 18 115.60 -21.27 -4.83
N ARG A 19 115.26 -22.55 -4.60
CA ARG A 19 113.91 -23.11 -4.84
C ARG A 19 112.92 -22.83 -3.70
N TYR A 20 113.41 -22.62 -2.48
CA TYR A 20 112.57 -22.46 -1.29
C TYR A 20 111.56 -21.30 -1.37
N PRO A 21 111.91 -20.10 -1.87
CA PRO A 21 110.95 -19.00 -2.05
C PRO A 21 109.79 -19.38 -3.00
N HIS A 22 110.08 -20.07 -4.10
CA HIS A 22 109.07 -20.52 -5.08
C HIS A 22 108.15 -21.59 -4.51
N ALA A 23 108.71 -22.54 -3.76
CA ALA A 23 107.93 -23.56 -3.06
C ALA A 23 107.03 -22.95 -1.97
N MET A 24 107.50 -21.91 -1.27
CA MET A 24 106.69 -21.17 -0.30
C MET A 24 105.61 -20.32 -0.97
N ALA A 25 105.90 -19.66 -2.09
CA ALA A 25 104.90 -18.92 -2.87
C ALA A 25 103.79 -19.85 -3.38
N LEU A 26 104.15 -20.99 -3.97
CA LEU A 26 103.18 -22.00 -4.44
C LEU A 26 102.34 -22.57 -3.29
N LYS A 27 102.96 -22.87 -2.15
CA LYS A 27 102.26 -23.37 -0.96
C LYS A 27 101.28 -22.32 -0.42
N THR A 28 101.65 -21.04 -0.42
CA THR A 28 100.79 -19.94 0.00
C THR A 28 99.63 -19.74 -0.98
N ALA A 29 99.90 -19.74 -2.30
CA ALA A 29 98.87 -19.63 -3.33
C ALA A 29 97.86 -20.79 -3.26
N LEU A 30 98.31 -22.04 -3.15
CA LEU A 30 97.39 -23.19 -3.02
C LEU A 30 96.57 -23.16 -1.73
N ARG A 31 97.17 -22.71 -0.61
CA ARG A 31 96.45 -22.52 0.65
C ARG A 31 95.41 -21.40 0.56
N SER A 32 95.74 -20.27 -0.07
CA SER A 32 94.78 -19.19 -0.33
C SER A 32 93.64 -19.70 -1.20
N TYR A 33 93.94 -20.37 -2.32
CA TYR A 33 92.94 -20.96 -3.19
C TYR A 33 92.01 -21.95 -2.45
N GLU A 34 92.56 -22.85 -1.62
CA GLU A 34 91.75 -23.78 -0.82
C GLU A 34 90.87 -23.06 0.21
N ALA A 35 91.39 -22.02 0.86
CA ALA A 35 90.65 -21.21 1.82
C ALA A 35 89.50 -20.45 1.16
N VAL A 36 89.77 -19.75 0.05
CA VAL A 36 88.78 -18.98 -0.72
C VAL A 36 87.72 -19.92 -1.32
N ARG A 37 88.11 -21.10 -1.82
CA ARG A 37 87.17 -22.09 -2.36
C ARG A 37 86.17 -22.61 -1.34
N LYS A 38 86.54 -22.69 -0.04
CA LYS A 38 85.63 -23.09 1.04
C LYS A 38 84.57 -22.03 1.36
N LEU A 39 84.81 -20.77 1.01
CA LEU A 39 83.87 -19.66 1.24
C LEU A 39 82.78 -19.55 0.16
N ILE A 40 82.96 -20.20 -1.00
CA ILE A 40 82.02 -20.13 -2.11
C ILE A 40 80.90 -21.16 -1.92
N VAL A 41 79.68 -20.65 -1.73
CA VAL A 41 78.44 -21.44 -1.71
C VAL A 41 78.11 -21.92 -3.14
N PRO A 42 77.46 -23.09 -3.34
CA PRO A 42 77.09 -23.58 -4.67
C PRO A 42 76.31 -22.58 -5.55
N GLU A 43 75.51 -21.71 -4.94
CA GLU A 43 74.75 -20.64 -5.63
C GLU A 43 75.64 -19.54 -6.22
N LEU A 44 76.85 -19.34 -5.67
CA LEU A 44 77.80 -18.31 -6.08
C LEU A 44 78.89 -18.85 -7.02
N GLU A 45 78.98 -20.17 -7.18
CA GLU A 45 79.95 -20.82 -8.06
C GLU A 45 79.85 -20.36 -9.52
N PRO A 46 78.65 -20.26 -10.15
CA PRO A 46 78.50 -19.80 -11.53
C PRO A 46 79.13 -18.43 -11.81
N LEU A 47 79.08 -17.51 -10.84
CA LEU A 47 79.58 -16.14 -10.96
C LEU A 47 81.11 -16.07 -11.11
N VAL A 48 81.83 -17.03 -10.52
CA VAL A 48 83.31 -17.06 -10.47
C VAL A 48 83.89 -18.19 -11.34
N MET A 49 83.06 -18.90 -12.11
CA MET A 49 83.48 -19.97 -13.02
C MET A 49 84.60 -19.56 -14.00
N PRO A 50 84.63 -18.34 -14.58
CA PRO A 50 85.72 -17.94 -15.48
C PRO A 50 87.11 -17.95 -14.82
N GLU A 51 87.21 -17.49 -13.57
CA GLU A 51 88.50 -17.46 -12.85
C GLU A 51 88.90 -18.86 -12.34
N LEU A 52 87.90 -19.67 -11.94
CA LEU A 52 88.12 -21.07 -11.56
C LEU A 52 88.60 -21.93 -12.74
N THR A 53 88.05 -21.69 -13.93
CA THR A 53 88.48 -22.36 -15.16
C THR A 53 89.89 -21.91 -15.56
N ALA A 54 90.23 -20.63 -15.44
CA ALA A 54 91.59 -20.13 -15.68
C ALA A 54 92.64 -20.77 -14.75
N ILE A 55 92.36 -20.89 -13.45
CA ILE A 55 93.27 -21.56 -12.49
C ILE A 55 93.40 -23.06 -12.82
N ARG A 56 92.29 -23.74 -13.14
CA ARG A 56 92.31 -25.16 -13.55
C ARG A 56 93.11 -25.38 -14.83
N GLU A 57 92.94 -24.50 -15.81
CA GLU A 57 93.69 -24.53 -17.07
C GLU A 57 95.18 -24.31 -16.84
N SER A 58 95.58 -23.30 -16.06
CA SER A 58 97.00 -23.05 -15.71
C SER A 58 97.66 -24.26 -15.03
N ILE A 59 96.97 -24.90 -14.09
CA ILE A 59 97.46 -26.14 -13.43
C ILE A 59 97.53 -27.29 -14.45
N SER A 60 96.52 -27.45 -15.30
CA SER A 60 96.50 -28.50 -16.33
C SER A 60 97.65 -28.35 -17.34
N GLN A 61 97.94 -27.12 -17.75
CA GLN A 61 98.98 -26.79 -18.73
C GLN A 61 100.38 -27.04 -18.16
N ALA A 62 100.61 -26.77 -16.87
CA ALA A 62 101.90 -26.98 -16.23
C ALA A 62 102.27 -28.46 -16.01
N PHE A 63 101.28 -29.31 -15.77
CA PHE A 63 101.48 -30.74 -15.46
C PHE A 63 101.15 -31.69 -16.62
N ASP A 64 100.76 -31.17 -17.79
CA ASP A 64 100.41 -31.96 -18.98
C ASP A 64 99.25 -32.95 -18.72
N VAL A 65 98.37 -32.59 -17.78
CA VAL A 65 97.18 -33.38 -17.42
C VAL A 65 95.99 -32.71 -18.09
N SER A 66 95.58 -33.17 -19.26
CA SER A 66 94.37 -32.63 -19.89
C SER A 66 93.15 -32.97 -19.03
N ALA A 67 92.59 -31.99 -18.33
CA ALA A 67 91.30 -32.14 -17.66
C ALA A 67 90.13 -32.13 -18.67
N THR A 68 90.35 -31.62 -19.88
CA THR A 68 89.38 -31.59 -20.99
C THR A 68 90.11 -31.88 -22.31
N GLY A 69 89.69 -32.91 -23.02
CA GLY A 69 90.41 -33.52 -24.15
C GLY A 69 90.45 -32.72 -25.47
N LEU A 70 90.53 -31.39 -25.44
CA LEU A 70 90.63 -30.57 -26.65
C LEU A 70 91.66 -29.43 -26.51
N SER A 71 92.89 -29.69 -26.94
CA SER A 71 93.66 -28.86 -27.89
C SER A 71 95.17 -29.12 -27.75
N LYS A 72 95.68 -30.06 -28.56
CA LYS A 72 97.11 -30.31 -28.75
C LYS A 72 97.72 -29.27 -29.70
N LYS A 73 97.89 -28.03 -29.27
CA LYS A 73 98.72 -27.02 -29.97
C LYS A 73 99.31 -26.02 -28.99
N ASN A 74 100.16 -26.51 -28.09
CA ASN A 74 101.29 -25.81 -27.45
C ASN A 74 101.79 -26.68 -26.29
N ALA A 75 102.48 -27.78 -26.62
CA ALA A 75 103.18 -28.59 -25.63
C ALA A 75 104.46 -27.84 -25.21
N LYS A 76 104.32 -26.81 -24.36
CA LYS A 76 105.45 -26.36 -23.55
C LYS A 76 105.63 -27.37 -22.43
N ARG A 77 106.86 -27.87 -22.34
CA ARG A 77 107.34 -28.95 -21.48
C ARG A 77 106.82 -28.80 -20.06
N ARG A 78 106.42 -29.94 -19.46
CA ARG A 78 106.22 -30.12 -18.01
C ARG A 78 107.19 -29.25 -17.22
N VAL A 79 106.63 -28.37 -16.39
CA VAL A 79 107.42 -27.43 -15.60
C VAL A 79 108.33 -28.23 -14.65
N ARG A 80 109.64 -28.04 -14.75
CA ARG A 80 110.65 -28.64 -13.87
C ARG A 80 111.27 -27.56 -12.98
N TRP A 81 111.65 -27.94 -11.76
CA TRP A 81 112.27 -27.06 -10.76
C TRP A 81 113.60 -26.42 -11.19
N ASP A 82 114.19 -26.91 -12.28
CA ASP A 82 115.51 -26.51 -12.79
C ASP A 82 115.44 -25.45 -13.90
N THR A 83 114.23 -25.09 -14.34
CA THR A 83 113.97 -24.19 -15.47
C THR A 83 113.39 -22.86 -15.00
N PRO A 84 113.76 -21.72 -15.64
CA PRO A 84 113.18 -20.40 -15.33
C PRO A 84 111.66 -20.35 -15.55
N GLU A 85 111.13 -21.26 -16.37
CA GLU A 85 109.69 -21.47 -16.61
C GLU A 85 108.89 -21.78 -15.33
N MET A 86 109.52 -22.36 -14.29
CA MET A 86 108.87 -22.58 -12.99
C MET A 86 108.63 -21.27 -12.24
N GLN A 87 109.53 -20.30 -12.39
CA GLN A 87 109.39 -18.99 -11.75
C GLN A 87 108.27 -18.18 -12.42
N GLU A 88 108.22 -18.22 -13.75
CA GLU A 88 107.16 -17.58 -14.54
C GLU A 88 105.79 -18.21 -14.23
N TRP A 89 105.70 -19.54 -14.17
CA TRP A 89 104.44 -20.23 -13.85
C TRP A 89 103.99 -20.03 -12.40
N VAL A 90 104.90 -20.06 -11.42
CA VAL A 90 104.54 -19.78 -10.02
C VAL A 90 104.06 -18.32 -9.87
N ALA A 91 104.66 -17.37 -10.59
CA ALA A 91 104.20 -16.00 -10.63
C ALA A 91 102.81 -15.88 -11.26
N GLU A 92 102.59 -16.50 -12.43
CA GLU A 92 101.30 -16.52 -13.14
C GLU A 92 100.19 -17.19 -12.31
N LEU A 93 100.46 -18.33 -11.68
CA LEU A 93 99.49 -18.99 -10.81
C LEU A 93 99.19 -18.16 -9.57
N THR A 94 100.20 -17.51 -8.98
CA THR A 94 99.98 -16.62 -7.82
C THR A 94 99.15 -15.39 -8.23
N GLU A 95 99.37 -14.83 -9.41
CA GLU A 95 98.57 -13.75 -9.98
C GLU A 95 97.11 -14.18 -10.23
N LEU A 96 96.89 -15.37 -10.81
CA LEU A 96 95.54 -15.91 -11.02
C LEU A 96 94.81 -16.19 -9.70
N VAL A 97 95.51 -16.73 -8.69
CA VAL A 97 94.94 -16.97 -7.37
C VAL A 97 94.63 -15.67 -6.64
N THR A 98 95.50 -14.67 -6.69
CA THR A 98 95.25 -13.35 -6.08
C THR A 98 94.09 -12.62 -6.76
N ARG A 99 94.00 -12.67 -8.10
CA ARG A 99 92.85 -12.15 -8.85
C ARG A 99 91.54 -12.86 -8.49
N PHE A 100 91.58 -14.18 -8.30
CA PHE A 100 90.43 -14.96 -7.82
C PHE A 100 90.05 -14.57 -6.39
N GLU A 101 91.02 -14.40 -5.49
CA GLU A 101 90.81 -13.96 -4.11
C GLU A 101 90.16 -12.56 -4.07
N GLU A 102 90.66 -11.59 -4.83
CA GLU A 102 90.10 -10.24 -4.93
C GLU A 102 88.66 -10.25 -5.48
N ARG A 103 88.37 -11.08 -6.49
CA ARG A 103 87.02 -11.21 -7.03
C ARG A 103 86.06 -11.89 -6.06
N VAL A 104 86.48 -12.93 -5.37
CA VAL A 104 85.62 -13.58 -4.36
C VAL A 104 85.37 -12.64 -3.18
N GLU A 105 86.37 -11.86 -2.77
CA GLU A 105 86.18 -10.84 -1.74
C GLU A 105 85.17 -9.76 -2.16
N GLN A 106 85.27 -9.25 -3.39
CA GLN A 106 84.29 -8.30 -3.93
C GLN A 106 82.87 -8.90 -4.01
N LEU A 107 82.76 -10.16 -4.44
CA LEU A 107 81.48 -10.88 -4.52
C LEU A 107 80.86 -11.06 -3.13
N LEU A 108 81.64 -11.48 -2.14
CA LEU A 108 81.16 -11.66 -0.77
C LEU A 108 80.72 -10.31 -0.16
N ARG A 109 81.49 -9.23 -0.37
CA ARG A 109 81.09 -7.89 0.06
C ARG A 109 79.76 -7.44 -0.57
N ALA A 110 79.53 -7.74 -1.85
CA ALA A 110 78.27 -7.42 -2.51
C ALA A 110 77.11 -8.29 -1.98
N CYS A 111 77.34 -9.58 -1.73
CA CYS A 111 76.36 -10.45 -1.09
C CYS A 111 76.00 -10.00 0.33
N ASP A 112 76.98 -9.55 1.11
CA ASP A 112 76.77 -8.99 2.45
C ASP A 112 75.94 -7.69 2.37
N LYS A 113 76.25 -6.78 1.43
CA LYS A 113 75.44 -5.57 1.21
C LYS A 113 73.99 -5.90 0.87
N VAL A 114 73.74 -6.88 0.00
CA VAL A 114 72.38 -7.32 -0.36
C VAL A 114 71.68 -7.98 0.82
N THR A 115 72.39 -8.80 1.60
CA THR A 115 71.83 -9.46 2.79
C THR A 115 71.45 -8.43 3.86
N ILE A 116 72.31 -7.44 4.13
CA ILE A 116 72.01 -6.33 5.02
C ILE A 116 70.80 -5.52 4.52
N ALA A 117 70.72 -5.27 3.21
CA ALA A 117 69.58 -4.56 2.63
C ALA A 117 68.26 -5.36 2.75
N LEU A 118 68.30 -6.69 2.62
CA LEU A 118 67.15 -7.57 2.86
C LEU A 118 66.72 -7.57 4.34
N GLU A 119 67.67 -7.60 5.28
CA GLU A 119 67.38 -7.47 6.72
C GLU A 119 66.79 -6.10 7.07
N LEU A 120 67.25 -5.03 6.40
CA LEU A 120 66.68 -3.70 6.54
C LEU A 120 65.24 -3.65 6.03
N LEU A 121 64.93 -4.33 4.91
CA LEU A 121 63.57 -4.44 4.38
C LEU A 121 62.60 -5.07 5.40
N GLU A 122 63.08 -6.02 6.20
CA GLU A 122 62.31 -6.67 7.26
C GLU A 122 62.07 -5.77 8.49
N LYS A 123 62.82 -4.65 8.66
CA LYS A 123 62.70 -3.76 9.83
C LYS A 123 62.20 -2.35 9.53
N VAL A 124 62.28 -1.90 8.29
CA VAL A 124 61.90 -0.55 7.83
C VAL A 124 60.40 -0.24 8.05
N PRO A 125 60.01 1.00 8.39
CA PRO A 125 58.60 1.39 8.45
C PRO A 125 57.92 1.26 7.08
N TYR A 126 56.65 0.87 7.07
CA TYR A 126 55.87 0.61 5.86
C TYR A 126 55.57 1.92 5.11
N ASN A 127 56.50 2.34 4.25
CA ASN A 127 56.44 3.59 3.49
C ASN A 127 57.11 3.41 2.13
N ALA A 128 56.47 3.89 1.07
CA ALA A 128 56.94 3.80 -0.31
C ALA A 128 58.36 4.33 -0.50
N LEU A 129 58.70 5.49 0.09
CA LEU A 129 60.03 6.10 -0.06
C LEU A 129 61.13 5.25 0.59
N MET A 130 60.84 4.66 1.75
CA MET A 130 61.82 3.85 2.46
C MET A 130 62.07 2.52 1.76
N PHE A 131 61.02 1.90 1.23
CA PHE A 131 61.16 0.71 0.40
C PHE A 131 61.92 1.00 -0.90
N GLN A 132 61.65 2.13 -1.57
CA GLN A 132 62.40 2.55 -2.75
C GLN A 132 63.90 2.75 -2.47
N ASN A 133 64.26 3.35 -1.33
CA ASN A 133 65.67 3.53 -0.95
C ASN A 133 66.40 2.18 -0.77
N VAL A 134 65.72 1.18 -0.19
CA VAL A 134 66.29 -0.17 -0.03
C VAL A 134 66.46 -0.86 -1.38
N VAL A 135 65.45 -0.76 -2.27
CA VAL A 135 65.54 -1.29 -3.65
C VAL A 135 66.70 -0.65 -4.40
N GLN A 136 66.89 0.68 -4.29
CA GLN A 136 68.02 1.39 -4.91
C GLN A 136 69.38 0.94 -4.36
N SER A 137 69.48 0.65 -3.05
CA SER A 137 70.71 0.12 -2.46
C SER A 137 71.06 -1.28 -3.00
N ILE A 138 70.05 -2.12 -3.21
CA ILE A 138 70.22 -3.46 -3.81
C ILE A 138 70.61 -3.33 -5.28
N GLN A 139 69.92 -2.47 -6.05
CA GLN A 139 70.24 -2.22 -7.44
C GLN A 139 71.67 -1.69 -7.59
N LYS A 140 72.12 -0.77 -6.73
CA LYS A 140 73.50 -0.29 -6.73
C LYS A 140 74.52 -1.40 -6.48
N ALA A 141 74.23 -2.37 -5.61
CA ALA A 141 75.10 -3.53 -5.38
C ALA A 141 75.13 -4.46 -6.60
N ILE A 142 74.00 -4.66 -7.28
CA ILE A 142 73.90 -5.40 -8.54
C ILE A 142 74.66 -4.68 -9.65
N ASP A 143 74.55 -3.35 -9.73
CA ASP A 143 75.24 -2.52 -10.71
C ASP A 143 76.77 -2.59 -10.52
N GLU A 144 77.25 -2.52 -9.28
CA GLU A 144 78.66 -2.73 -8.92
C GLU A 144 79.17 -4.11 -9.41
N MET A 145 78.35 -5.17 -9.28
CA MET A 145 78.67 -6.50 -9.80
C MET A 145 78.61 -6.58 -11.33
N SER A 146 77.65 -5.91 -11.97
CA SER A 146 77.54 -5.84 -13.43
C SER A 146 78.78 -5.15 -14.04
N LEU A 147 79.27 -4.08 -13.40
CA LEU A 147 80.46 -3.34 -13.78
C LEU A 147 81.74 -4.17 -13.59
N ALA A 148 81.79 -5.01 -12.56
CA ALA A 148 82.89 -5.95 -12.31
C ALA A 148 82.94 -7.12 -13.30
N GLY A 149 81.87 -7.34 -14.08
CA GLY A 149 81.82 -8.31 -15.19
C GLY A 149 81.68 -9.78 -14.75
N TYR A 150 80.91 -10.07 -13.71
CA TYR A 150 80.59 -11.44 -13.31
C TYR A 150 79.74 -12.17 -14.37
N ALA A 151 80.01 -13.47 -14.57
CA ALA A 151 79.27 -14.31 -15.50
C ALA A 151 77.95 -14.80 -14.87
N ASP A 152 76.88 -14.91 -15.65
CA ASP A 152 75.57 -15.42 -15.17
C ASP A 152 74.97 -14.62 -13.99
N LEU A 153 75.13 -13.29 -13.99
CA LEU A 153 74.51 -12.39 -13.00
C LEU A 153 72.96 -12.50 -13.00
N ALA A 154 72.35 -12.88 -14.13
CA ALA A 154 70.90 -12.98 -14.27
C ALA A 154 70.29 -14.08 -13.38
N SER A 155 70.94 -15.24 -13.24
CA SER A 155 70.44 -16.32 -12.38
C SER A 155 70.51 -15.93 -10.90
N TRP A 156 71.58 -15.25 -10.49
CA TRP A 156 71.72 -14.72 -9.13
C TRP A 156 70.74 -13.58 -8.84
N VAL A 157 70.54 -12.63 -9.76
CA VAL A 157 69.54 -11.57 -9.60
C VAL A 157 68.13 -12.15 -9.50
N SER A 158 67.81 -13.21 -10.25
CA SER A 158 66.53 -13.91 -10.11
C SER A 158 66.36 -14.59 -8.74
N ALA A 159 67.43 -15.16 -8.18
CA ALA A 159 67.41 -15.72 -6.83
C ALA A 159 67.23 -14.62 -5.76
N VAL A 160 67.86 -13.46 -5.94
CA VAL A 160 67.68 -12.28 -5.08
C VAL A 160 66.26 -11.72 -5.20
N ASP A 161 65.71 -11.61 -6.42
CA ASP A 161 64.33 -11.17 -6.68
C ASP A 161 63.31 -12.08 -5.98
N LYS A 162 63.51 -13.40 -6.03
CA LYS A 162 62.65 -14.35 -5.33
C LYS A 162 62.70 -14.17 -3.81
N ARG A 163 63.90 -14.02 -3.22
CA ARG A 163 64.06 -13.75 -1.79
C ARG A 163 63.43 -12.42 -1.39
N PHE A 164 63.56 -11.40 -2.24
CA PHE A 164 62.93 -10.09 -2.03
C PHE A 164 61.41 -10.19 -2.05
N GLY A 165 60.83 -10.93 -3.01
CA GLY A 165 59.40 -11.21 -3.08
C GLY A 165 58.86 -11.95 -1.86
N GLU A 166 59.61 -12.91 -1.30
CA GLU A 166 59.22 -13.61 -0.06
C GLU A 166 59.19 -12.67 1.15
N VAL A 167 60.18 -11.78 1.30
CA VAL A 167 60.20 -10.79 2.39
C VAL A 167 59.08 -9.77 2.23
N LEU A 168 58.87 -9.25 1.01
CA LEU A 168 57.78 -8.31 0.72
C LEU A 168 56.40 -8.93 0.94
N SER A 169 56.19 -10.19 0.58
CA SER A 169 54.93 -10.90 0.82
C SER A 169 54.62 -11.03 2.30
N LYS A 170 55.62 -11.35 3.15
CA LYS A 170 55.45 -11.40 4.60
C LYS A 170 55.13 -10.02 5.17
N ARG A 171 55.81 -8.98 4.68
CA ARG A 171 55.58 -7.60 5.11
C ARG A 171 54.22 -7.08 4.71
N LEU A 172 53.74 -7.43 3.52
CA LEU A 172 52.41 -7.09 3.05
C LEU A 172 51.31 -7.77 3.89
N ASP A 173 51.49 -9.05 4.24
CA ASP A 173 50.57 -9.77 5.13
C ASP A 173 50.51 -9.13 6.53
N MET A 174 51.67 -8.80 7.12
CA MET A 174 51.72 -8.07 8.40
C MET A 174 51.10 -6.67 8.29
N ALA A 175 51.36 -5.95 7.20
CA ALA A 175 50.85 -4.61 6.99
C ALA A 175 49.32 -4.61 6.88
N ILE A 176 48.72 -5.56 6.16
CA ILE A 176 47.27 -5.68 6.07
C ILE A 176 46.68 -6.02 7.45
N GLN A 177 47.30 -6.92 8.22
CA GLN A 177 46.86 -7.20 9.59
C GLN A 177 46.94 -5.98 10.50
N ASP A 178 48.00 -5.19 10.40
CA ASP A 178 48.18 -3.96 11.17
C ASP A 178 47.19 -2.86 10.73
N TRP A 179 46.86 -2.80 9.44
CA TRP A 179 45.81 -1.93 8.91
C TRP A 179 44.43 -2.31 9.46
N CYS A 180 44.09 -3.60 9.45
CA CYS A 180 42.85 -4.10 10.04
C CYS A 180 42.75 -3.75 11.53
N LYS A 181 43.84 -3.92 12.30
CA LYS A 181 43.88 -3.53 13.72
C LYS A 181 43.72 -2.01 13.90
N ALA A 182 44.39 -1.19 13.09
CA ALA A 182 44.29 0.26 13.17
C ALA A 182 42.89 0.77 12.80
N PHE A 183 42.18 0.08 11.90
CA PHE A 183 40.80 0.38 11.53
C PHE A 183 39.81 0.09 12.68
N THR A 184 40.09 -0.94 13.48
CA THR A 184 39.24 -1.35 14.62
C THR A 184 39.53 -0.59 15.92
N VAL A 185 40.79 -0.21 16.21
CA VAL A 185 41.23 0.24 17.55
C VAL A 185 40.95 1.72 17.86
N LYS A 186 40.55 2.56 16.90
CA LYS A 186 40.39 4.01 17.14
C LYS A 186 39.11 4.47 17.89
N VAL A 187 38.48 3.62 18.69
CA VAL A 187 37.28 3.98 19.47
C VAL A 187 37.37 3.58 20.96
N GLU A 188 38.48 3.91 21.61
CA GLU A 188 38.45 4.16 23.06
C GLU A 188 38.98 5.57 23.32
N ASP A 189 38.18 6.30 24.10
CA ASP A 189 38.19 7.73 24.34
C ASP A 189 39.55 8.37 24.66
N GLU A 190 39.83 9.53 24.07
CA GLU A 190 40.78 10.53 24.59
C GLU A 190 40.26 11.18 25.90
N SER A 191 39.71 10.40 26.85
CA SER A 191 39.13 11.00 28.06
C SER A 191 39.48 10.39 29.42
N ASP A 192 40.33 9.37 29.56
CA ASP A 192 40.86 9.02 30.90
C ASP A 192 42.07 8.09 30.81
N GLU A 193 43.28 8.62 31.01
CA GLU A 193 44.35 7.98 31.82
C GLU A 193 45.59 8.90 31.93
N ALA A 194 45.41 10.03 32.62
CA ALA A 194 46.50 10.64 33.37
C ALA A 194 46.61 9.93 34.72
N LYS A 195 47.26 8.76 34.75
CA LYS A 195 47.79 8.19 36.00
C LYS A 195 49.25 7.83 35.82
N GLU A 196 50.06 8.56 36.56
CA GLU A 196 51.44 8.22 36.90
C GLU A 196 51.51 6.77 37.40
N GLU A 197 52.28 5.93 36.71
CA GLU A 197 52.98 4.83 37.38
C GLU A 197 54.48 4.95 37.12
N LYS A 198 55.19 4.94 38.25
CA LYS A 198 56.63 5.11 38.39
C LYS A 198 57.38 3.88 37.87
N MET A 199 58.58 4.15 37.37
CA MET A 199 59.80 3.32 37.33
C MET A 199 59.66 1.83 37.70
N GLU A 200 60.01 0.95 36.76
CA GLU A 200 60.98 -0.11 37.02
C GLU A 200 61.71 -0.55 35.73
N ASP A 201 62.92 -1.06 35.93
CA ASP A 201 64.07 -1.16 35.02
C ASP A 201 63.92 -2.01 33.73
N GLY A 202 64.62 -1.55 32.68
CA GLY A 202 65.59 -2.37 31.97
C GLY A 202 65.11 -3.44 30.97
N ALA A 203 64.63 -3.04 29.79
CA ALA A 203 64.82 -3.80 28.55
C ALA A 203 64.77 -2.86 27.33
N PRO A 204 65.68 -2.97 26.34
CA PRO A 204 65.59 -2.14 25.13
C PRO A 204 64.41 -2.64 24.29
N SER A 205 63.30 -1.92 24.36
CA SER A 205 62.12 -2.17 23.53
C SER A 205 62.41 -1.85 22.06
N ALA A 206 61.96 -2.76 21.20
CA ALA A 206 62.04 -2.67 19.75
C ALA A 206 61.48 -1.33 19.21
N PRO A 207 61.97 -0.84 18.05
CA PRO A 207 61.56 0.46 17.52
C PRO A 207 60.05 0.47 17.24
N LYS A 208 59.35 1.47 17.82
CA LYS A 208 57.93 1.74 17.62
C LYS A 208 57.64 1.89 16.11
N SER A 209 56.83 0.99 15.56
CA SER A 209 56.27 1.13 14.21
C SER A 209 55.40 2.39 14.14
N VAL A 210 55.51 3.13 13.05
CA VAL A 210 54.66 4.31 12.79
C VAL A 210 53.21 3.84 12.71
N ALA A 211 52.34 4.37 13.57
CA ALA A 211 50.92 4.03 13.58
C ALA A 211 50.26 4.41 12.24
N VAL A 212 49.48 3.48 11.66
CA VAL A 212 48.75 3.69 10.41
C VAL A 212 47.75 4.85 10.58
N GLN A 213 47.91 5.91 9.77
CA GLN A 213 47.04 7.08 9.81
C GLN A 213 45.86 6.91 8.84
N ILE A 214 44.78 6.32 9.32
CA ILE A 214 43.51 6.26 8.58
C ILE A 214 42.75 7.58 8.78
N PRO A 215 42.30 8.26 7.70
CA PRO A 215 41.58 9.53 7.79
C PRO A 215 40.21 9.35 8.43
N THR A 216 39.88 10.22 9.40
CA THR A 216 38.55 10.24 10.01
C THR A 216 37.57 10.95 9.08
N ILE A 217 36.51 10.28 8.65
CA ILE A 217 35.50 10.84 7.75
C ILE A 217 34.31 11.33 8.60
N SER A 218 34.00 12.63 8.51
CA SER A 218 32.77 13.16 9.12
C SER A 218 31.60 13.05 8.15
N VAL A 219 30.55 12.31 8.53
CA VAL A 219 29.28 12.23 7.81
C VAL A 219 28.25 13.10 8.50
N GLU A 220 27.63 14.02 7.78
CA GLU A 220 26.54 14.84 8.30
C GLU A 220 25.21 14.34 7.75
N ILE A 221 24.24 14.09 8.63
CA ILE A 221 22.84 13.87 8.24
C ILE A 221 22.19 15.24 8.10
N ILE A 222 21.64 15.54 6.91
CA ILE A 222 21.09 16.84 6.56
C ILE A 222 19.67 16.66 6.00
N LEU A 223 18.73 17.48 6.47
CA LEU A 223 17.41 17.65 5.85
C LEU A 223 17.51 18.75 4.78
N ARG A 224 17.36 18.40 3.50
CA ARG A 224 17.29 19.36 2.37
C ARG A 224 15.99 19.12 1.61
N ASN A 225 15.23 20.18 1.34
CA ASN A 225 13.96 20.10 0.60
C ASN A 225 12.96 19.06 1.18
N GLN A 226 12.90 18.95 2.52
CA GLN A 226 12.09 17.95 3.23
C GLN A 226 12.53 16.49 3.03
N GLU A 227 13.74 16.24 2.52
CA GLU A 227 14.34 14.91 2.38
C GLU A 227 15.56 14.77 3.29
N ILE A 228 15.56 13.75 4.15
CA ILE A 228 16.71 13.40 5.00
C ILE A 228 17.75 12.69 4.13
N SER A 229 18.99 13.19 4.12
CA SER A 229 20.09 12.60 3.35
C SER A 229 21.41 12.64 4.12
N ALA A 230 22.28 11.67 3.90
CA ALA A 230 23.62 11.64 4.47
C ALA A 230 24.64 12.22 3.47
N SER A 231 25.46 13.16 3.92
CA SER A 231 26.52 13.80 3.13
C SER A 231 27.87 13.65 3.84
N PRO A 232 28.86 12.95 3.24
CA PRO A 232 28.81 12.15 2.02
C PRO A 232 27.94 10.89 2.15
N SER A 233 27.49 10.33 1.03
CA SER A 233 26.64 9.13 1.04
C SER A 233 27.39 7.90 1.56
N VAL A 234 26.69 6.95 2.19
CA VAL A 234 27.31 5.71 2.71
C VAL A 234 28.12 4.95 1.62
N PRO A 235 27.64 4.82 0.37
CA PRO A 235 28.45 4.24 -0.71
C PRO A 235 29.73 5.03 -1.04
N THR A 236 29.69 6.36 -0.94
CA THR A 236 30.88 7.21 -1.13
C THR A 236 31.91 6.95 -0.02
N VAL A 237 31.46 6.84 1.23
CA VAL A 237 32.33 6.52 2.39
C VAL A 237 33.01 5.16 2.19
N ARG A 238 32.25 4.14 1.74
CA ARG A 238 32.80 2.82 1.37
C ARG A 238 33.89 2.94 0.32
N SER A 239 33.65 3.71 -0.75
CA SER A 239 34.62 3.89 -1.83
C SER A 239 35.92 4.54 -1.35
N ILE A 240 35.85 5.47 -0.40
CA ILE A 240 37.04 6.15 0.14
C ILE A 240 37.89 5.16 0.93
N PHE A 241 37.30 4.38 1.85
CA PHE A 241 38.07 3.40 2.63
C PHE A 241 38.63 2.25 1.81
N LEU A 242 37.90 1.80 0.78
CA LEU A 242 38.43 0.80 -0.15
C LEU A 242 39.61 1.35 -0.97
N HIS A 243 39.55 2.62 -1.38
CA HIS A 243 40.66 3.27 -2.05
C HIS A 243 41.88 3.41 -1.13
N ASP A 244 41.68 3.82 0.13
CA ASP A 244 42.76 3.90 1.13
C ASP A 244 43.42 2.54 1.39
N LEU A 245 42.63 1.46 1.45
CA LEU A 245 43.14 0.09 1.57
C LEU A 245 43.95 -0.31 0.33
N HIS A 246 43.46 0.00 -0.87
CA HIS A 246 44.15 -0.29 -2.13
C HIS A 246 45.46 0.49 -2.26
N ASP A 247 45.49 1.75 -1.86
CA ASP A 247 46.70 2.57 -1.86
C ASP A 247 47.73 2.01 -0.88
N TYR A 248 47.30 1.55 0.29
CA TYR A 248 48.17 0.93 1.29
C TYR A 248 48.76 -0.41 0.81
N ILE A 249 47.97 -1.24 0.11
CA ILE A 249 48.48 -2.45 -0.57
C ILE A 249 49.42 -2.08 -1.73
N GLY A 250 49.09 -1.01 -2.45
CA GLY A 250 49.83 -0.49 -3.60
C GLY A 250 51.26 -0.07 -3.26
N VAL A 251 51.54 0.36 -2.03
CA VAL A 251 52.89 0.77 -1.57
C VAL A 251 53.97 -0.27 -1.88
N VAL A 252 53.66 -1.57 -1.70
CA VAL A 252 54.59 -2.67 -1.97
C VAL A 252 54.44 -3.19 -3.40
N CYS A 253 53.23 -3.21 -3.94
CA CYS A 253 52.94 -3.78 -5.26
C CYS A 253 53.50 -2.92 -6.41
N HIS A 254 53.62 -1.61 -6.23
CA HIS A 254 54.17 -0.68 -7.22
C HIS A 254 55.72 -0.58 -7.19
N LEU A 255 56.40 -1.37 -6.34
CA LEU A 255 57.87 -1.35 -6.29
C LEU A 255 58.47 -1.95 -7.58
N PRO A 256 59.54 -1.35 -8.14
CA PRO A 256 60.23 -1.88 -9.31
C PRO A 256 61.08 -3.10 -8.94
N ARG A 257 61.17 -4.07 -9.86
CA ARG A 257 62.03 -5.25 -9.68
C ARG A 257 63.50 -4.93 -9.98
N PRO A 258 64.46 -5.57 -9.27
CA PRO A 258 65.88 -5.44 -9.58
C PRO A 258 66.20 -6.11 -10.92
N THR A 259 66.97 -5.44 -11.76
CA THR A 259 67.33 -5.93 -13.10
C THR A 259 68.84 -6.14 -13.23
N SER A 260 69.24 -7.16 -14.00
CA SER A 260 70.64 -7.52 -14.28
C SER A 260 71.22 -6.79 -15.50
N GLY A 261 70.42 -5.96 -16.17
CA GLY A 261 70.76 -5.26 -17.41
C GLY A 261 71.61 -4.00 -17.17
N ARG A 262 72.61 -3.80 -18.04
CA ARG A 262 73.51 -2.64 -18.08
C ARG A 262 72.75 -1.30 -17.91
N PHE A 263 73.20 -0.50 -16.94
CA PHE A 263 73.30 0.97 -16.97
C PHE A 263 72.43 1.67 -18.04
N GLU A 264 71.11 1.69 -17.86
CA GLU A 264 70.28 2.71 -18.51
C GLU A 264 70.58 4.04 -17.80
N VAL A 265 71.50 4.80 -18.40
CA VAL A 265 71.76 6.20 -18.11
C VAL A 265 70.42 6.93 -18.05
N PHE A 266 70.15 7.58 -16.92
CA PHE A 266 69.12 8.59 -16.71
C PHE A 266 68.58 9.23 -18.00
N GLY A 267 67.32 8.91 -18.35
CA GLY A 267 66.58 9.60 -19.41
C GLY A 267 65.25 8.91 -19.74
N ASP A 268 64.14 9.51 -19.29
CA ASP A 268 62.74 9.32 -19.71
C ASP A 268 62.34 7.97 -20.33
N ARG A 269 61.70 7.10 -19.53
CA ARG A 269 60.77 6.08 -20.04
C ARG A 269 59.35 6.65 -20.09
N ALA A 270 59.12 7.48 -21.10
CA ALA A 270 57.82 7.55 -21.76
C ALA A 270 58.02 6.95 -23.16
N ASP A 271 57.19 5.99 -23.52
CA ASP A 271 57.06 5.39 -24.85
C ASP A 271 58.13 4.36 -25.29
N SER A 272 58.00 3.12 -24.77
CA SER A 272 58.30 1.89 -25.54
C SER A 272 57.62 0.66 -24.94
N GLU A 273 56.28 0.65 -24.95
CA GLU A 273 55.49 -0.58 -24.80
C GLU A 273 55.19 -1.16 -26.19
N ALA A 274 56.08 -2.01 -26.71
CA ALA A 274 55.73 -3.04 -27.68
C ALA A 274 56.91 -3.99 -27.88
N ASN A 275 56.68 -5.27 -27.57
CA ASN A 275 57.57 -6.43 -27.76
C ASN A 275 58.68 -6.68 -26.71
N SER A 276 58.26 -7.16 -25.54
CA SER A 276 58.78 -8.42 -25.00
C SER A 276 57.86 -8.91 -23.89
N GLY A 277 57.11 -9.98 -24.14
CA GLY A 277 56.42 -10.70 -23.08
C GLY A 277 57.44 -11.50 -22.28
N GLU A 278 57.93 -10.94 -21.16
CA GLU A 278 58.59 -11.66 -20.07
C GLU A 278 58.72 -10.73 -18.85
N ALA A 279 58.08 -11.12 -17.74
CA ALA A 279 58.09 -10.52 -16.39
C ALA A 279 57.55 -9.08 -16.22
N SER A 280 56.39 -8.96 -15.55
CA SER A 280 55.85 -7.70 -15.00
C SER A 280 56.94 -6.90 -14.27
N GLU A 281 57.23 -5.67 -14.72
CA GLU A 281 58.29 -4.80 -14.19
C GLU A 281 58.14 -4.48 -12.69
N THR A 282 56.95 -4.69 -12.11
CA THR A 282 56.61 -4.45 -10.71
C THR A 282 56.19 -5.71 -9.94
N TYR A 283 56.09 -5.56 -8.61
CA TYR A 283 55.66 -6.61 -7.67
C TYR A 283 54.14 -6.82 -7.57
N ALA A 284 53.35 -6.45 -8.59
CA ALA A 284 51.87 -6.61 -8.57
C ALA A 284 51.41 -8.06 -8.29
N HIS A 285 52.18 -9.06 -8.74
CA HIS A 285 51.91 -10.48 -8.48
C HIS A 285 51.94 -10.89 -7.00
N LEU A 286 52.54 -10.08 -6.11
CA LEU A 286 52.60 -10.38 -4.68
C LEU A 286 51.21 -10.43 -4.04
N VAL A 287 50.21 -9.73 -4.60
CA VAL A 287 48.81 -9.80 -4.12
C VAL A 287 48.27 -11.22 -4.18
N HIS A 288 48.68 -12.03 -5.16
CA HIS A 288 48.25 -13.43 -5.29
C HIS A 288 48.95 -14.38 -4.32
N HIS A 289 50.07 -13.96 -3.73
CA HIS A 289 50.81 -14.73 -2.73
C HIS A 289 50.34 -14.44 -1.29
N ILE A 290 49.50 -13.42 -1.09
CA ILE A 290 48.87 -13.13 0.20
C ILE A 290 47.85 -14.23 0.50
N SER A 291 47.74 -14.58 1.79
CA SER A 291 46.70 -15.52 2.21
C SER A 291 45.31 -14.94 1.90
N SER A 292 44.46 -15.73 1.23
CA SER A 292 43.08 -15.32 0.91
C SER A 292 42.30 -14.89 2.15
N ASN A 293 42.66 -15.43 3.32
CA ASN A 293 42.03 -15.13 4.60
C ASN A 293 42.39 -13.74 5.15
N THR A 294 43.65 -13.28 4.96
CA THR A 294 44.06 -11.95 5.42
C THR A 294 43.37 -10.87 4.57
N LEU A 295 43.31 -11.08 3.25
CA LEU A 295 42.68 -10.13 2.34
C LEU A 295 41.16 -10.10 2.54
N SER A 296 40.50 -11.25 2.72
CA SER A 296 39.07 -11.30 3.02
C SER A 296 38.76 -10.60 4.34
N ALA A 297 39.56 -10.82 5.39
CA ALA A 297 39.38 -10.14 6.68
C ALA A 297 39.48 -8.61 6.56
N ALA A 298 40.37 -8.08 5.71
CA ALA A 298 40.48 -6.64 5.46
C ALA A 298 39.24 -6.05 4.78
N TYR A 299 38.68 -6.75 3.78
CA TYR A 299 37.42 -6.31 3.18
C TYR A 299 36.22 -6.48 4.13
N GLU A 300 36.15 -7.60 4.86
CA GLU A 300 35.08 -7.87 5.84
C GLU A 300 35.05 -6.80 6.94
N THR A 301 36.20 -6.45 7.50
CA THR A 301 36.29 -5.37 8.52
C THR A 301 35.78 -4.02 8.01
N VAL A 302 36.05 -3.66 6.76
CA VAL A 302 35.49 -2.43 6.15
C VAL A 302 33.98 -2.56 5.95
N GLU A 303 33.53 -3.68 5.39
CA GLU A 303 32.10 -3.91 5.13
C GLU A 303 31.29 -3.94 6.43
N ASP A 304 31.79 -4.56 7.50
CA ASP A 304 31.11 -4.62 8.80
C ASP A 304 30.85 -3.21 9.37
N HIS A 305 31.84 -2.32 9.31
CA HIS A 305 31.69 -0.93 9.75
C HIS A 305 30.73 -0.14 8.83
N ILE A 306 30.75 -0.39 7.52
CA ILE A 306 29.85 0.24 6.56
C ILE A 306 28.40 -0.26 6.73
N VAL A 307 28.20 -1.54 7.04
CA VAL A 307 26.89 -2.12 7.36
C VAL A 307 26.35 -1.51 8.64
N ASN A 308 27.16 -1.40 9.70
CA ASN A 308 26.77 -0.75 10.95
C ASN A 308 26.40 0.73 10.72
N LEU A 309 27.22 1.47 9.97
CA LEU A 309 26.93 2.84 9.57
C LEU A 309 25.61 2.92 8.78
N ARG A 310 25.39 2.00 7.83
CA ARG A 310 24.17 1.95 7.02
C ARG A 310 22.93 1.69 7.87
N VAL A 311 22.99 0.75 8.81
CA VAL A 311 21.88 0.46 9.72
C VAL A 311 21.52 1.71 10.53
N PHE A 312 22.52 2.39 11.08
CA PHE A 312 22.31 3.63 11.82
C PHE A 312 21.72 4.75 10.94
N VAL A 313 22.31 5.02 9.77
CA VAL A 313 21.80 6.05 8.84
C VAL A 313 20.38 5.72 8.37
N ASN A 314 20.07 4.45 8.10
CA ASN A 314 18.73 4.03 7.70
C ASN A 314 17.68 4.24 8.79
N GLN A 315 18.03 4.08 10.07
CA GLN A 315 17.12 4.42 11.17
C GLN A 315 16.71 5.89 11.09
N TRP A 316 17.66 6.78 10.79
CA TRP A 316 17.37 8.21 10.59
C TRP A 316 16.56 8.49 9.32
N LEU A 317 16.85 7.79 8.22
CA LEU A 317 16.09 7.91 6.97
C LEU A 317 14.64 7.42 7.13
N ASN A 318 14.37 6.43 7.99
CA ASN A 318 13.00 5.96 8.23
C ASN A 318 12.09 7.05 8.80
N TYR A 319 12.64 8.05 9.51
CA TYR A 319 11.87 9.20 9.98
C TYR A 319 11.37 10.11 8.85
N GLN A 320 11.84 9.91 7.60
CA GLN A 320 11.27 10.56 6.41
C GLN A 320 9.76 10.32 6.30
N THR A 321 9.28 9.16 6.76
CA THR A 321 7.85 8.82 6.79
C THR A 321 6.99 9.85 7.53
N LEU A 322 7.53 10.60 8.50
CA LEU A 322 6.81 11.66 9.21
C LEU A 322 6.49 12.88 8.33
N TRP A 323 7.27 13.10 7.27
CA TRP A 323 7.01 14.14 6.27
C TRP A 323 6.08 13.65 5.17
N ASP A 324 6.17 12.38 4.81
CA ASP A 324 5.37 11.78 3.74
C ASP A 324 3.94 11.41 4.18
N THR A 325 3.74 11.12 5.47
CA THR A 325 2.45 10.72 6.03
C THR A 325 1.64 11.91 6.55
N ARG A 326 0.37 12.01 6.13
CA ARG A 326 -0.59 12.94 6.72
C ARG A 326 -1.32 12.26 7.86
N VAL A 327 -1.54 12.98 8.96
CA VAL A 327 -2.29 12.48 10.13
C VAL A 327 -3.71 12.04 9.76
N SER A 328 -4.32 12.69 8.76
CA SER A 328 -5.63 12.30 8.21
C SER A 328 -5.66 10.89 7.63
N ASP A 329 -4.58 10.49 6.96
CA ASP A 329 -4.50 9.19 6.28
C ASP A 329 -4.30 8.08 7.31
N VAL A 330 -3.54 8.37 8.38
CA VAL A 330 -3.41 7.50 9.56
C VAL A 330 -4.76 7.34 10.26
N ALA A 331 -5.50 8.44 10.47
CA ALA A 331 -6.82 8.38 11.10
C ALA A 331 -7.82 7.53 10.30
N ASN A 332 -7.81 7.67 8.97
CA ASN A 332 -8.65 6.86 8.09
C ASN A 332 -8.26 5.37 8.10
N ALA A 333 -6.97 5.06 8.21
CA ALA A 333 -6.48 3.68 8.23
C ALA A 333 -6.82 2.94 9.54
N VAL A 334 -6.80 3.65 10.67
CA VAL A 334 -7.14 3.07 11.98
C VAL A 334 -8.64 2.92 12.17
N GLY A 335 -9.42 3.85 11.62
CA GLY A 335 -10.88 3.87 11.74
C GLY A 335 -11.36 4.42 13.09
N ARG A 336 -12.67 4.68 13.17
CA ARG A 336 -13.34 5.31 14.32
C ARG A 336 -13.59 4.35 15.49
N ASP A 337 -13.67 3.05 15.19
CA ASP A 337 -14.22 2.06 16.12
C ASP A 337 -13.16 1.33 16.95
N ASP A 338 -11.88 1.40 16.57
CA ASP A 338 -10.80 0.62 17.19
C ASP A 338 -9.92 1.47 18.12
N MET A 339 -10.44 1.72 19.33
CA MET A 339 -9.77 2.52 20.35
C MET A 339 -8.47 1.89 20.87
N ASP A 340 -8.35 0.57 20.81
CA ASP A 340 -7.15 -0.13 21.29
C ASP A 340 -5.96 0.14 20.35
N LYS A 341 -6.19 0.15 19.03
CA LYS A 341 -5.17 0.55 18.05
C LYS A 341 -4.73 2.00 18.23
N TRP A 342 -5.67 2.91 18.49
CA TRP A 342 -5.33 4.31 18.80
C TRP A 342 -4.47 4.43 20.06
N HIS A 343 -4.78 3.64 21.09
CA HIS A 343 -3.98 3.59 22.31
C HIS A 343 -2.55 3.11 22.03
N SER A 344 -2.40 1.99 21.32
CA SER A 344 -1.09 1.46 20.93
C SER A 344 -0.29 2.45 20.10
N LEU A 345 -0.90 3.09 19.11
CA LEU A 345 -0.23 4.09 18.26
C LEU A 345 0.27 5.30 19.07
N LEU A 346 -0.51 5.79 20.03
CA LEU A 346 -0.08 6.90 20.87
C LEU A 346 1.04 6.51 21.85
N VAL A 347 1.06 5.26 22.32
CA VAL A 347 2.14 4.73 23.18
C VAL A 347 3.41 4.52 22.37
N GLU A 348 3.32 3.82 21.23
CA GLU A 348 4.43 3.63 20.29
C GLU A 348 5.00 4.98 19.84
N ALA A 349 4.14 5.97 19.59
CA ALA A 349 4.58 7.30 19.25
C ALA A 349 5.37 7.96 20.40
N THR A 350 4.97 7.78 21.66
CA THR A 350 5.75 8.30 22.78
C THR A 350 7.07 7.55 23.00
N GLU A 351 7.09 6.24 22.78
CA GLU A 351 8.30 5.41 22.92
C GLU A 351 9.32 5.73 21.81
N ALA A 352 8.87 5.86 20.57
CA ALA A 352 9.71 6.26 19.43
C ALA A 352 10.26 7.68 19.56
N ARG A 353 9.60 8.55 20.32
CA ARG A 353 10.15 9.86 20.72
C ARG A 353 11.22 9.71 21.81
N ALA A 354 10.97 8.89 22.81
CA ALA A 354 11.93 8.70 23.92
C ALA A 354 13.27 8.15 23.43
N THR A 355 13.28 7.36 22.36
CA THR A 355 14.52 6.87 21.72
C THR A 355 15.27 7.98 20.96
N LEU A 356 14.59 9.04 20.52
CA LEU A 356 15.19 10.21 19.87
C LEU A 356 15.81 11.21 20.87
N ASP A 357 15.43 11.17 22.15
CA ASP A 357 15.95 12.05 23.21
C ASP A 357 17.34 11.59 23.74
N SER A 358 18.17 10.98 22.91
CA SER A 358 19.57 10.68 23.25
C SER A 358 20.38 11.98 23.36
N THR A 359 21.21 12.11 24.38
CA THR A 359 22.09 13.29 24.60
C THR A 359 23.31 13.31 23.68
N ALA A 360 23.55 12.23 22.93
CA ALA A 360 24.69 12.12 22.03
C ALA A 360 24.44 12.93 20.75
N SER A 361 25.41 13.74 20.36
CA SER A 361 25.41 14.61 19.18
C SER A 361 26.12 14.01 17.96
N THR A 362 27.02 13.06 18.24
CA THR A 362 27.89 12.41 17.28
C THR A 362 27.96 10.92 17.61
N ALA A 363 27.76 10.07 16.62
CA ALA A 363 27.97 8.63 16.73
C ALA A 363 29.23 8.23 15.97
N HIS A 364 30.07 7.40 16.58
CA HIS A 364 31.32 6.94 15.99
C HIS A 364 31.19 5.49 15.51
N PHE A 365 31.60 5.25 14.27
CA PHE A 365 31.67 3.92 13.65
C PHE A 365 33.08 3.74 13.08
N GLY A 366 33.99 3.25 13.91
CA GLY A 366 35.42 3.19 13.58
C GLY A 366 35.96 4.58 13.21
N PRO A 367 36.59 4.77 12.04
CA PRO A 367 37.08 6.07 11.57
C PRO A 367 35.97 7.00 11.02
N VAL A 368 34.68 6.67 11.16
CA VAL A 368 33.58 7.53 10.72
C VAL A 368 32.92 8.21 11.92
N ALA A 369 32.78 9.53 11.86
CA ALA A 369 32.02 10.31 12.83
C ALA A 369 30.73 10.84 12.19
N VAL A 370 29.57 10.37 12.64
CA VAL A 370 28.26 10.77 12.12
C VAL A 370 27.66 11.85 13.01
N LYS A 371 27.52 13.07 12.48
CA LYS A 371 26.88 14.21 13.17
C LYS A 371 25.40 14.28 12.78
N TYR A 372 24.51 14.29 13.77
CA TYR A 372 23.05 14.30 13.54
C TYR A 372 22.27 15.36 14.35
N ASP A 373 22.93 16.20 15.15
CA ASP A 373 22.32 17.27 15.98
C ASP A 373 21.23 18.10 15.28
N LYS A 374 21.57 18.61 14.08
CA LYS A 374 20.69 19.50 13.33
C LYS A 374 19.43 18.79 12.87
N VAL A 375 19.55 17.52 12.49
CA VAL A 375 18.42 16.71 12.03
C VAL A 375 17.61 16.20 13.21
N GLN A 376 18.25 15.82 14.31
CA GLN A 376 17.57 15.42 15.55
C GLN A 376 16.65 16.52 16.07
N SER A 377 17.14 17.77 16.19
CA SER A 377 16.31 18.90 16.64
C SER A 377 15.14 19.19 15.69
N GLN A 378 15.34 19.08 14.37
CA GLN A 378 14.27 19.26 13.38
C GLN A 378 13.25 18.11 13.37
N ILE A 379 13.70 16.86 13.49
CA ILE A 379 12.83 15.69 13.65
C ILE A 379 12.02 15.85 14.94
N ASN A 380 12.64 16.20 16.07
CA ASN A 380 11.93 16.38 17.34
C ASN A 380 10.82 17.44 17.24
N LEU A 381 11.09 18.58 16.60
CA LEU A 381 10.07 19.61 16.36
C LEU A 381 8.95 19.13 15.44
N LYS A 382 9.28 18.41 14.36
CA LYS A 382 8.27 17.86 13.44
C LYS A 382 7.44 16.78 14.12
N TYR A 383 8.07 15.93 14.91
CA TYR A 383 7.45 14.90 15.71
C TYR A 383 6.50 15.50 16.75
N ASP A 384 6.90 16.59 17.42
CA ASP A 384 6.05 17.34 18.35
C ASP A 384 4.79 17.86 17.67
N SER A 385 4.92 18.42 16.47
CA SER A 385 3.77 18.88 15.68
C SER A 385 2.86 17.72 15.31
N TRP A 386 3.45 16.65 14.76
CA TRP A 386 2.71 15.46 14.32
C TRP A 386 2.01 14.75 15.48
N GLN A 387 2.68 14.60 16.63
CA GLN A 387 2.11 14.03 17.84
C GLN A 387 0.97 14.89 18.39
N LYS A 388 1.09 16.22 18.39
CA LYS A 388 0.01 17.12 18.79
C LYS A 388 -1.20 17.03 17.86
N GLU A 389 -0.98 16.95 16.56
CA GLU A 389 -2.05 16.77 15.56
C GLU A 389 -2.73 15.41 15.72
N LEU A 390 -1.96 14.34 15.94
CA LEU A 390 -2.47 12.99 16.20
C LEU A 390 -3.32 12.94 17.47
N GLN A 391 -2.84 13.55 18.56
CA GLN A 391 -3.57 13.70 19.81
C GLN A 391 -4.85 14.51 19.63
N ALA A 392 -4.82 15.60 18.86
CA ALA A 392 -6.00 16.42 18.60
C ALA A 392 -7.08 15.62 17.83
N CYS A 393 -6.67 14.87 16.81
CA CYS A 393 -7.57 13.99 16.07
C CYS A 393 -8.18 12.90 16.97
N PHE A 394 -7.35 12.22 17.77
CA PHE A 394 -7.83 11.23 18.73
C PHE A 394 -8.75 11.86 19.79
N ALA A 395 -8.46 13.07 20.27
CA ALA A 395 -9.32 13.79 21.21
C ALA A 395 -10.68 14.11 20.60
N THR A 396 -10.77 14.49 19.32
CA THR A 396 -12.05 14.68 18.62
C THR A 396 -12.84 13.38 18.55
N ILE A 397 -12.22 12.27 18.13
CA ILE A 397 -12.88 10.95 18.05
C ILE A 397 -13.35 10.50 19.45
N LEU A 398 -12.50 10.66 20.46
CA LEU A 398 -12.82 10.33 21.85
C LEU A 398 -13.98 11.17 22.36
N SER A 399 -14.02 12.48 22.07
CA SER A 399 -15.09 13.38 22.47
C SER A 399 -16.44 12.97 21.89
N GLU A 400 -16.47 12.61 20.59
CA GLU A 400 -17.69 12.14 19.94
C GLU A 400 -18.20 10.83 20.56
N GLN A 401 -17.31 9.86 20.78
CA GLN A 401 -17.63 8.58 21.42
C GLN A 401 -18.09 8.78 22.88
N MET A 402 -17.46 9.69 23.61
CA MET A 402 -17.86 10.10 24.95
C MET A 402 -19.26 10.71 24.98
N HIS A 403 -19.56 11.60 24.02
CA HIS A 403 -20.89 12.21 23.95
C HIS A 403 -21.97 11.20 23.57
N GLU A 404 -21.70 10.32 22.60
CA GLU A 404 -22.62 9.27 22.17
C GLU A 404 -22.92 8.28 23.30
N THR A 405 -21.88 7.77 23.98
CA THR A 405 -22.04 6.87 25.12
C THR A 405 -22.77 7.55 26.28
N ASN A 406 -22.46 8.81 26.60
CA ASN A 406 -23.16 9.54 27.64
C ASN A 406 -24.64 9.77 27.31
N GLN A 407 -24.98 10.10 26.06
CA GLN A 407 -26.37 10.23 25.62
C GLN A 407 -27.12 8.90 25.74
N ASN A 408 -26.49 7.78 25.36
CA ASN A 408 -27.09 6.45 25.45
C ASN A 408 -27.31 6.03 26.92
N ILE A 409 -26.33 6.26 27.79
CA ILE A 409 -26.43 5.99 29.24
C ILE A 409 -27.48 6.88 29.89
N THR A 410 -27.54 8.17 29.54
CA THR A 410 -28.52 9.11 30.09
C THR A 410 -29.94 8.72 29.69
N LYS A 411 -30.18 8.40 28.41
CA LYS A 411 -31.48 7.90 27.94
C LYS A 411 -31.89 6.61 28.65
N ALA A 412 -30.96 5.66 28.80
CA ALA A 412 -31.22 4.41 29.52
C ALA A 412 -31.53 4.65 31.00
N LYS A 413 -30.82 5.56 31.65
CA LYS A 413 -31.08 5.99 33.02
C LYS A 413 -32.47 6.61 33.15
N GLU A 414 -32.83 7.58 32.32
CA GLU A 414 -34.15 8.23 32.33
C GLU A 414 -35.28 7.20 32.16
N GLN A 415 -35.09 6.22 31.28
CA GLN A 415 -36.02 5.11 31.10
C GLN A 415 -36.09 4.21 32.34
N LEU A 416 -34.95 3.85 32.96
CA LEU A 416 -34.88 3.03 34.19
C LEU A 416 -35.52 3.73 35.41
N GLU A 417 -35.42 5.06 35.48
CA GLU A 417 -36.08 5.86 36.51
C GLU A 417 -37.59 5.87 36.30
N ALA A 418 -38.04 6.00 35.04
CA ALA A 418 -39.45 5.96 34.66
C ALA A 418 -40.10 4.59 34.90
N VAL A 419 -39.33 3.49 34.80
CA VAL A 419 -39.84 2.14 35.15
C VAL A 419 -40.17 2.07 36.64
N SER A 420 -41.47 2.15 36.95
CA SER A 420 -42.00 1.93 38.31
C SER A 420 -42.66 0.56 38.41
N LEU A 421 -41.98 -0.37 39.08
CA LEU A 421 -42.51 -1.69 39.42
C LEU A 421 -43.45 -1.65 40.64
N GLU A 422 -43.35 -0.59 41.44
CA GLU A 422 -44.09 -0.45 42.69
C GLU A 422 -45.35 0.39 42.48
N GLY A 423 -46.49 -0.29 42.23
CA GLY A 423 -47.79 0.37 42.18
C GLY A 423 -48.95 -0.58 41.86
N GLY A 424 -50.05 -0.42 42.58
CA GLY A 424 -51.35 -1.01 42.21
C GLY A 424 -52.00 -0.36 40.99
N THR A 425 -51.39 0.69 40.44
CA THR A 425 -51.89 1.53 39.34
C THR A 425 -51.13 1.36 38.02
N ALA A 426 -49.98 0.67 38.02
CA ALA A 426 -49.24 0.38 36.79
C ALA A 426 -49.98 -0.68 35.99
N THR A 427 -50.19 -0.43 34.70
CA THR A 427 -50.83 -1.39 33.80
C THR A 427 -49.93 -2.61 33.63
N THR A 428 -50.52 -3.79 33.42
CA THR A 428 -49.73 -5.02 33.28
C THR A 428 -48.76 -4.96 32.09
N SER A 429 -49.10 -4.19 31.06
CA SER A 429 -48.24 -3.90 29.90
C SER A 429 -46.99 -3.08 30.29
N GLU A 430 -47.12 -2.03 31.10
CA GLU A 430 -45.99 -1.24 31.59
C GLU A 430 -45.05 -2.07 32.46
N ILE A 431 -45.59 -3.02 33.22
CA ILE A 431 -44.81 -3.96 34.04
C ILE A 431 -44.01 -4.93 33.15
N VAL A 432 -44.64 -5.48 32.11
CA VAL A 432 -43.97 -6.36 31.13
C VAL A 432 -42.86 -5.61 30.38
N LEU A 433 -43.13 -4.39 29.93
CA LEU A 433 -42.12 -3.52 29.30
C LEU A 433 -40.99 -3.15 30.26
N GLY A 434 -41.30 -2.89 31.53
CA GLY A 434 -40.31 -2.63 32.57
C GLY A 434 -39.41 -3.84 32.84
N VAL A 435 -39.98 -5.04 32.94
CA VAL A 435 -39.24 -6.28 33.17
C VAL A 435 -38.33 -6.63 31.99
N THR A 436 -38.84 -6.52 30.76
CA THR A 436 -38.03 -6.76 29.55
C THR A 436 -36.89 -5.76 29.40
N PHE A 437 -37.15 -4.49 29.68
CA PHE A 437 -36.13 -3.44 29.66
C PHE A 437 -35.05 -3.64 30.73
N LEU A 438 -35.42 -4.02 31.96
CA LEU A 438 -34.45 -4.35 33.03
C LEU A 438 -33.52 -5.49 32.62
N GLN A 439 -34.06 -6.52 31.95
CA GLN A 439 -33.26 -7.62 31.44
C GLN A 439 -32.32 -7.21 30.31
N GLU A 440 -32.79 -6.38 29.38
CA GLU A 440 -31.97 -5.82 28.31
C GLU A 440 -30.82 -4.96 28.88
N MET A 441 -31.12 -4.12 29.87
CA MET A 441 -30.10 -3.29 30.54
C MET A 441 -29.09 -4.15 31.31
N LYS A 442 -29.52 -5.25 31.93
CA LYS A 442 -28.62 -6.21 32.60
C LYS A 442 -27.64 -6.85 31.61
N GLN A 443 -28.07 -7.17 30.38
CA GLN A 443 -27.18 -7.68 29.33
C GLN A 443 -26.21 -6.61 28.81
N LYS A 444 -26.67 -5.35 28.70
CA LYS A 444 -25.85 -4.23 28.21
C LYS A 444 -24.88 -3.67 29.26
N LEU A 445 -25.04 -4.00 30.53
CA LEU A 445 -24.21 -3.49 31.63
C LEU A 445 -22.72 -3.84 31.46
N GLU A 446 -22.40 -5.09 31.14
CA GLU A 446 -21.00 -5.54 30.99
C GLU A 446 -20.31 -4.92 29.75
N PRO A 447 -20.92 -4.91 28.54
CA PRO A 447 -20.35 -4.21 27.38
C PRO A 447 -20.15 -2.71 27.62
N TRP A 448 -21.13 -2.01 28.20
CA TRP A 448 -21.00 -0.58 28.50
C TRP A 448 -19.95 -0.31 29.58
N GLY A 449 -19.82 -1.18 30.58
CA GLY A 449 -18.75 -1.10 31.57
C GLY A 449 -17.36 -1.20 30.93
N LYS A 450 -17.16 -2.14 30.00
CA LYS A 450 -15.91 -2.26 29.23
C LYS A 450 -15.66 -1.01 28.38
N GLN A 451 -16.68 -0.49 27.72
CA GLN A 451 -16.57 0.71 26.88
C GLN A 451 -16.22 1.96 27.71
N VAL A 452 -16.90 2.20 28.83
CA VAL A 452 -16.60 3.32 29.75
C VAL A 452 -15.20 3.18 30.35
N GLY A 453 -14.76 1.95 30.65
CA GLY A 453 -13.38 1.66 31.06
C GLY A 453 -12.36 2.10 30.01
N LYS A 454 -12.55 1.69 28.74
CA LYS A 454 -11.67 2.08 27.63
C LYS A 454 -11.64 3.59 27.40
N LEU A 455 -12.78 4.27 27.49
CA LEU A 455 -12.85 5.73 27.36
C LEU A 455 -12.08 6.44 28.49
N THR A 456 -12.17 5.91 29.72
CA THR A 456 -11.45 6.45 30.87
C THR A 456 -9.94 6.23 30.76
N GLU A 457 -9.50 5.06 30.30
CA GLU A 457 -8.08 4.79 30.03
C GLU A 457 -7.52 5.68 28.91
N SER A 458 -8.32 5.91 27.86
CA SER A 458 -7.99 6.78 26.74
C SER A 458 -7.84 8.25 27.15
N GLU A 459 -8.76 8.77 27.98
CA GLU A 459 -8.62 10.12 28.52
C GLU A 459 -7.44 10.22 29.48
N ARG A 460 -7.19 9.20 30.31
CA ARG A 460 -6.03 9.17 31.21
C ARG A 460 -4.73 9.23 30.43
N LEU A 461 -4.65 8.56 29.27
CA LEU A 461 -3.49 8.63 28.39
C LEU A 461 -3.29 10.05 27.86
N LEU A 462 -4.34 10.70 27.35
CA LEU A 462 -4.26 12.09 26.87
C LEU A 462 -3.87 13.07 28.00
N LYS A 463 -4.38 12.88 29.21
CA LYS A 463 -4.00 13.66 30.41
C LYS A 463 -2.53 13.46 30.77
N ARG A 464 -2.02 12.21 30.73
CA ARG A 464 -0.59 11.91 30.98
C ARG A 464 0.32 12.58 29.95
N GLN A 465 -0.12 12.63 28.70
CA GLN A 465 0.62 13.27 27.61
C GLN A 465 0.43 14.80 27.56
N ARG A 466 -0.25 15.40 28.56
CA ARG A 466 -0.47 16.86 28.72
C ARG A 466 -1.19 17.52 27.54
N HIS A 467 -2.14 16.81 26.92
CA HIS A 467 -2.97 17.40 25.88
C HIS A 467 -3.85 18.53 26.46
N ILE A 468 -4.04 19.60 25.68
CA ILE A 468 -4.88 20.74 26.08
C ILE A 468 -6.31 20.48 25.60
N PHE A 469 -7.19 20.13 26.52
CA PHE A 469 -8.61 19.96 26.23
C PHE A 469 -9.32 21.31 26.06
N HIS A 470 -10.34 21.35 25.19
CA HIS A 470 -11.18 22.53 25.04
C HIS A 470 -12.11 22.72 26.25
N ALA A 471 -12.65 23.93 26.44
CA ALA A 471 -13.50 24.26 27.59
C ALA A 471 -14.82 23.46 27.64
N GLU A 472 -15.31 22.98 26.50
CA GLU A 472 -16.52 22.15 26.40
C GLU A 472 -16.27 20.65 26.59
N TRP A 473 -15.08 20.24 27.06
CA TRP A 473 -14.71 18.83 27.17
C TRP A 473 -15.51 18.13 28.26
N MET A 474 -16.17 17.03 27.90
CA MET A 474 -16.84 16.16 28.85
C MET A 474 -15.83 15.18 29.43
N GLU A 475 -15.54 15.28 30.72
CA GLU A 475 -14.66 14.33 31.39
C GLU A 475 -15.28 12.93 31.46
N SER A 476 -14.46 11.88 31.33
CA SER A 476 -14.89 10.48 31.52
C SER A 476 -15.40 10.24 32.95
N SER A 477 -15.01 11.09 33.91
CA SER A 477 -15.50 11.08 35.28
C SER A 477 -17.02 11.26 35.34
N ILE A 478 -17.57 12.11 34.47
CA ILE A 478 -19.01 12.39 34.38
C ILE A 478 -19.73 11.17 33.80
N ILE A 479 -19.19 10.57 32.73
CA ILE A 479 -19.77 9.38 32.08
C ILE A 479 -19.74 8.19 33.03
N ASN A 480 -18.61 7.98 33.71
CA ASN A 480 -18.50 6.94 34.73
C ASN A 480 -19.45 7.20 35.90
N GLY A 481 -19.61 8.46 36.33
CA GLY A 481 -20.60 8.83 37.33
C GLY A 481 -22.04 8.49 36.91
N GLN A 482 -22.43 8.82 35.67
CA GLN A 482 -23.76 8.47 35.14
C GLN A 482 -23.93 6.95 34.98
N PHE A 483 -22.89 6.25 34.52
CA PHE A 483 -22.90 4.79 34.40
C PHE A 483 -23.06 4.11 35.77
N MET A 484 -22.28 4.51 36.78
CA MET A 484 -22.40 4.01 38.15
C MET A 484 -23.77 4.31 38.75
N HIS A 485 -24.34 5.48 38.47
CA HIS A 485 -25.66 5.84 38.94
C HIS A 485 -26.76 5.00 38.26
N MET A 486 -26.66 4.79 36.96
CA MET A 486 -27.53 3.89 36.20
C MET A 486 -27.41 2.45 36.72
N GLU A 487 -26.19 1.97 37.00
CA GLU A 487 -25.93 0.66 37.60
C GLU A 487 -26.58 0.52 38.98
N GLN A 488 -26.48 1.54 39.84
CA GLN A 488 -27.15 1.55 41.15
C GLN A 488 -28.67 1.51 41.01
N ILE A 489 -29.24 2.27 40.07
CA ILE A 489 -30.68 2.21 39.78
C ILE A 489 -31.06 0.82 39.29
N LEU A 490 -30.29 0.24 38.36
CA LEU A 490 -30.53 -1.09 37.82
C LEU A 490 -30.49 -2.17 38.91
N ILE A 491 -29.48 -2.14 39.80
CA ILE A 491 -29.37 -3.09 40.92
C ILE A 491 -30.56 -2.94 41.86
N LYS A 492 -30.92 -1.70 42.23
CA LYS A 492 -32.08 -1.45 43.10
C LYS A 492 -33.37 -1.95 42.45
N ARG A 493 -33.59 -1.65 41.17
CA ARG A 493 -34.79 -2.07 40.42
C ARG A 493 -34.84 -3.59 40.19
N THR A 494 -33.71 -4.23 39.91
CA THR A 494 -33.60 -5.68 39.80
C THR A 494 -33.92 -6.36 41.13
N ARG A 495 -33.44 -5.83 42.25
CA ARG A 495 -33.80 -6.32 43.58
C ARG A 495 -35.30 -6.19 43.87
N THR A 496 -35.90 -5.04 43.56
CA THR A 496 -37.36 -4.86 43.71
C THR A 496 -38.15 -5.82 42.80
N MET A 497 -37.64 -6.10 41.60
CA MET A 497 -38.22 -7.10 40.70
C MET A 497 -38.14 -8.50 41.32
N GLU A 498 -36.97 -8.89 41.83
CA GLU A 498 -36.74 -10.18 42.51
C GLU A 498 -37.66 -10.37 43.72
N GLU A 499 -37.85 -9.33 44.53
CA GLU A 499 -38.76 -9.33 45.69
C GLU A 499 -40.24 -9.47 45.28
N GLN A 500 -40.61 -9.03 44.07
CA GLN A 500 -41.98 -9.08 43.55
C GLN A 500 -42.24 -10.18 42.51
N VAL A 501 -41.28 -11.08 42.25
CA VAL A 501 -41.41 -12.16 41.25
C VAL A 501 -42.74 -12.92 41.33
N PRO A 502 -43.24 -13.37 42.50
CA PRO A 502 -44.49 -14.12 42.56
C PRO A 502 -45.71 -13.32 42.10
N LEU A 503 -45.75 -12.02 42.44
CA LEU A 503 -46.82 -11.12 42.03
C LEU A 503 -46.73 -10.81 40.53
N LEU A 504 -45.51 -10.59 40.03
CA LEU A 504 -45.24 -10.34 38.61
C LEU A 504 -45.58 -11.56 37.75
N GLN A 505 -45.22 -12.78 38.18
CA GLN A 505 -45.57 -14.02 37.49
C GLN A 505 -47.10 -14.18 37.34
N SER A 506 -47.85 -13.95 38.42
CA SER A 506 -49.33 -13.99 38.37
C SER A 506 -49.91 -12.95 37.40
N ARG A 507 -49.39 -11.73 37.42
CA ARG A 507 -49.81 -10.64 36.53
C ARG A 507 -49.46 -10.92 35.07
N VAL A 508 -48.24 -11.39 34.78
CA VAL A 508 -47.79 -11.74 33.42
C VAL A 508 -48.61 -12.90 32.86
N VAL A 509 -48.93 -13.92 33.65
CA VAL A 509 -49.82 -15.03 33.23
C VAL A 509 -51.25 -14.53 32.96
N ALA A 510 -51.77 -13.60 33.76
CA ALA A 510 -53.08 -13.00 33.51
C ALA A 510 -53.10 -12.16 32.23
N GLU A 511 -52.05 -11.38 31.97
CA GLU A 511 -51.92 -10.58 30.74
C GLU A 511 -51.69 -11.46 29.52
N ASP A 512 -50.92 -12.53 29.63
CA ASP A 512 -50.73 -13.50 28.56
C ASP A 512 -52.04 -14.17 28.17
N LYS A 513 -52.86 -14.54 29.15
CA LYS A 513 -54.21 -15.05 28.91
C LYS A 513 -55.11 -14.00 28.25
N ALA A 514 -55.06 -12.76 28.71
CA ALA A 514 -55.83 -11.66 28.13
C ALA A 514 -55.37 -11.32 26.69
N ASN A 515 -54.07 -11.36 26.43
CA ASN A 515 -53.50 -11.12 25.11
C ASN A 515 -53.84 -12.27 24.16
N THR A 516 -53.79 -13.51 24.61
CA THR A 516 -54.23 -14.68 23.82
C THR A 516 -55.71 -14.56 23.45
N GLN A 517 -56.58 -14.14 24.39
CA GLN A 517 -57.99 -13.85 24.09
C GLN A 517 -58.17 -12.70 23.10
N ARG A 518 -57.40 -11.62 23.25
CA ARG A 518 -57.42 -10.48 22.33
C ARG A 518 -56.98 -10.89 20.93
N VAL A 519 -55.95 -11.73 20.81
CA VAL A 519 -55.47 -12.28 19.54
C VAL A 519 -56.55 -13.16 18.91
N THR A 520 -57.17 -14.08 19.66
CA THR A 520 -58.22 -14.95 19.09
C THR A 520 -59.46 -14.16 18.64
N GLU A 521 -59.88 -13.15 19.40
CA GLU A 521 -60.96 -12.23 18.99
C GLU A 521 -60.58 -11.42 17.74
N LEU A 522 -59.35 -10.92 17.69
CA LEU A 522 -58.86 -10.11 16.58
C LEU A 522 -58.71 -10.94 15.30
N MET A 523 -58.29 -12.20 15.40
CA MET A 523 -58.28 -13.18 14.30
C MET A 523 -59.71 -13.50 13.83
N ALA A 524 -60.66 -13.68 14.76
CA ALA A 524 -62.07 -13.93 14.41
C ALA A 524 -62.74 -12.70 13.74
N ASN A 525 -62.33 -11.49 14.11
CA ASN A 525 -62.80 -10.26 13.48
C ASN A 525 -62.15 -10.05 12.10
N TRP A 526 -60.87 -10.38 11.95
CA TRP A 526 -60.17 -10.37 10.66
C TRP A 526 -60.88 -11.25 9.62
N GLU A 527 -61.22 -12.49 9.96
CA GLU A 527 -61.95 -13.40 9.05
C GLU A 527 -63.31 -12.86 8.58
N LYS A 528 -63.98 -12.02 9.39
CA LYS A 528 -65.28 -11.43 9.05
C LYS A 528 -65.16 -10.14 8.23
N GLU A 529 -64.19 -9.29 8.56
CA GLU A 529 -64.02 -7.96 7.97
C GLU A 529 -63.03 -7.94 6.81
N LYS A 530 -62.45 -9.09 6.46
CA LYS A 530 -61.51 -9.25 5.36
C LYS A 530 -62.07 -8.65 4.05
N PRO A 531 -61.39 -7.66 3.45
CA PRO A 531 -61.85 -7.03 2.22
C PRO A 531 -61.53 -7.91 1.01
N LEU A 532 -62.20 -9.07 0.92
CA LEU A 532 -62.14 -9.97 -0.24
C LEU A 532 -63.11 -9.52 -1.34
N ARG A 533 -64.21 -8.87 -0.97
CA ARG A 533 -65.27 -8.47 -1.90
C ARG A 533 -64.86 -7.22 -2.67
N GLY A 534 -64.85 -7.28 -4.00
CA GLY A 534 -64.54 -6.14 -4.88
C GLY A 534 -65.55 -4.99 -4.91
N ASN A 535 -66.55 -5.00 -4.03
CA ASN A 535 -67.56 -3.93 -3.91
C ASN A 535 -67.11 -2.79 -2.99
N ILE A 536 -65.88 -2.84 -2.47
CA ILE A 536 -65.30 -1.81 -1.58
C ILE A 536 -64.29 -0.99 -2.41
N ASN A 537 -64.23 0.31 -2.16
CA ASN A 537 -63.22 1.19 -2.76
C ASN A 537 -61.82 0.84 -2.20
N PRO A 538 -60.75 0.80 -3.02
CA PRO A 538 -59.39 0.59 -2.54
C PRO A 538 -58.96 1.44 -1.35
N ALA A 539 -59.42 2.71 -1.26
CA ALA A 539 -59.11 3.58 -0.12
C ALA A 539 -59.69 3.03 1.20
N ALA A 540 -60.95 2.59 1.19
CA ALA A 540 -61.61 2.01 2.36
C ALA A 540 -61.06 0.62 2.70
N ALA A 541 -60.69 -0.18 1.69
CA ALA A 541 -60.03 -1.46 1.89
C ALA A 541 -58.65 -1.28 2.54
N ASN A 542 -57.83 -0.34 2.06
CA ASN A 542 -56.53 -0.04 2.63
C ASN A 542 -56.63 0.56 4.05
N GLU A 543 -57.67 1.31 4.38
CA GLU A 543 -57.91 1.78 5.75
C GLU A 543 -58.19 0.61 6.72
N ILE A 544 -59.01 -0.36 6.30
CA ILE A 544 -59.25 -1.59 7.07
C ILE A 544 -57.94 -2.39 7.21
N LEU A 545 -57.19 -2.57 6.12
CA LEU A 545 -55.93 -3.32 6.14
C LEU A 545 -54.88 -2.66 7.04
N THR A 546 -54.71 -1.34 6.96
CA THR A 546 -53.76 -0.61 7.82
C THR A 546 -54.16 -0.64 9.29
N LYS A 547 -55.45 -0.56 9.61
CA LYS A 547 -55.96 -0.72 10.98
C LYS A 547 -55.64 -2.11 11.53
N TYR A 548 -55.89 -3.17 10.76
CA TYR A 548 -55.58 -4.54 11.17
C TYR A 548 -54.08 -4.82 11.18
N GLU A 549 -53.30 -4.27 10.23
CA GLU A 549 -51.83 -4.35 10.21
C GLU A 549 -51.24 -3.72 11.48
N PHE A 550 -51.70 -2.53 11.87
CA PHE A 550 -51.27 -1.89 13.10
C PHE A 550 -51.65 -2.72 14.33
N SER A 551 -52.89 -3.23 14.37
CA SER A 551 -53.40 -3.99 15.51
C SER A 551 -52.71 -5.37 15.64
N MET A 552 -52.41 -6.04 14.52
CA MET A 552 -51.65 -7.30 14.46
C MET A 552 -50.19 -7.10 14.81
N LYS A 553 -49.53 -6.05 14.29
CA LYS A 553 -48.15 -5.70 14.68
C LYS A 553 -48.04 -5.37 16.16
N LYS A 554 -49.02 -4.63 16.69
CA LYS A 554 -49.10 -4.36 18.14
C LYS A 554 -49.29 -5.65 18.93
N ALA A 555 -50.19 -6.54 18.52
CA ALA A 555 -50.40 -7.82 19.20
C ALA A 555 -49.17 -8.74 19.14
N SER A 556 -48.44 -8.75 18.02
CA SER A 556 -47.15 -9.45 17.88
C SER A 556 -46.08 -8.87 18.80
N LEU A 557 -45.96 -7.54 18.87
CA LEU A 557 -45.02 -6.88 19.78
C LEU A 557 -45.36 -7.15 21.25
N ASP A 558 -46.65 -7.09 21.61
CA ASP A 558 -47.14 -7.41 22.95
C ASP A 558 -46.85 -8.88 23.29
N TYR A 559 -47.00 -9.80 22.32
CA TYR A 559 -46.64 -11.21 22.46
C TYR A 559 -45.12 -11.41 22.67
N ASP A 560 -44.27 -10.79 21.84
CA ASP A 560 -42.81 -10.89 21.96
C ASP A 560 -42.31 -10.33 23.29
N ASN A 561 -42.90 -9.22 23.75
CA ASN A 561 -42.60 -8.64 25.05
C ASN A 561 -43.04 -9.58 26.19
N LEU A 562 -44.18 -10.25 26.06
CA LEU A 562 -44.64 -11.26 27.02
C LEU A 562 -43.75 -12.49 27.05
N VAL A 563 -43.26 -12.97 25.90
CA VAL A 563 -42.28 -14.08 25.82
C VAL A 563 -40.99 -13.69 26.54
N LYS A 564 -40.43 -12.52 26.23
CA LYS A 564 -39.22 -12.02 26.92
C LYS A 564 -39.44 -11.82 28.42
N ALA A 565 -40.63 -11.38 28.84
CA ALA A 565 -40.97 -11.24 30.26
C ALA A 565 -41.16 -12.60 30.94
N LYS A 566 -41.73 -13.59 30.26
CA LYS A 566 -41.81 -14.99 30.74
C LYS A 566 -40.43 -15.58 30.91
N ASP A 567 -39.55 -15.42 29.93
CA ASP A 567 -38.14 -15.85 30.02
C ASP A 567 -37.41 -15.18 31.19
N ALA A 568 -37.58 -13.87 31.36
CA ALA A 568 -36.98 -13.10 32.47
C ALA A 568 -37.50 -13.55 33.86
N LEU A 569 -38.72 -14.10 33.92
CA LEU A 569 -39.35 -14.61 35.15
C LEU A 569 -39.27 -16.14 35.28
N VAL A 570 -38.53 -16.82 34.41
CA VAL A 570 -38.37 -18.29 34.38
C VAL A 570 -39.72 -19.01 34.29
N LEU A 571 -40.63 -18.47 33.49
CA LEU A 571 -41.89 -19.11 33.12
C LEU A 571 -41.73 -19.77 31.75
N ASP A 572 -42.38 -20.93 31.57
CA ASP A 572 -42.34 -21.66 30.30
C ASP A 572 -43.03 -20.83 29.20
N ALA A 573 -42.24 -20.34 28.25
CA ALA A 573 -42.74 -19.68 27.05
C ALA A 573 -43.32 -20.77 26.14
N GLY A 574 -44.61 -21.06 26.33
CA GLY A 574 -45.33 -22.01 25.47
C GLY A 574 -45.08 -21.75 23.98
N VAL A 575 -45.13 -22.81 23.17
CA VAL A 575 -44.81 -22.80 21.74
C VAL A 575 -45.55 -21.66 21.03
N GLY A 576 -44.77 -20.82 20.34
CA GLY A 576 -45.24 -19.67 19.57
C GLY A 576 -46.34 -20.03 18.59
N ASP A 577 -47.46 -19.31 18.68
CA ASP A 577 -48.56 -19.47 17.75
C ASP A 577 -48.21 -18.73 16.45
N ASN A 578 -47.71 -19.47 15.45
CA ASN A 578 -47.35 -18.96 14.12
C ASN A 578 -48.54 -18.28 13.39
N ALA A 579 -49.76 -18.44 13.91
CA ALA A 579 -50.99 -17.88 13.35
C ALA A 579 -50.95 -16.36 13.13
N VAL A 580 -50.32 -15.58 14.03
CA VAL A 580 -50.24 -14.11 13.87
C VAL A 580 -49.28 -13.72 12.73
N SER A 581 -48.18 -14.46 12.58
CA SER A 581 -47.22 -14.23 11.50
C SER A 581 -47.83 -14.56 10.13
N GLU A 582 -48.55 -15.68 10.03
CA GLU A 582 -49.24 -16.08 8.80
C GLU A 582 -50.28 -15.04 8.37
N VAL A 583 -51.02 -14.45 9.32
CA VAL A 583 -51.98 -13.39 9.01
C VAL A 583 -51.33 -12.06 8.68
N LEU A 584 -50.15 -11.74 9.24
CA LEU A 584 -49.38 -10.57 8.84
C LEU A 584 -48.85 -10.68 7.40
N GLU A 585 -48.43 -11.87 6.97
CA GLU A 585 -48.07 -12.13 5.57
C GLU A 585 -49.29 -11.99 4.66
N GLU A 586 -50.43 -12.57 5.03
CA GLU A 586 -51.67 -12.42 4.27
C GLU A 586 -52.15 -10.97 4.18
N LEU A 587 -52.03 -10.19 5.25
CA LEU A 587 -52.32 -8.75 5.28
C LEU A 587 -51.42 -7.97 4.33
N SER A 588 -50.12 -8.28 4.32
CA SER A 588 -49.15 -7.67 3.40
C SER A 588 -49.52 -7.96 1.95
N ASP A 589 -49.89 -9.21 1.65
CA ASP A 589 -50.31 -9.63 0.32
C ASP A 589 -51.58 -8.91 -0.14
N LEU A 590 -52.60 -8.82 0.72
CA LEU A 590 -53.83 -8.10 0.43
C LEU A 590 -53.59 -6.60 0.24
N LYS A 591 -52.68 -6.01 1.00
CA LYS A 591 -52.31 -4.60 0.85
C LYS A 591 -51.62 -4.35 -0.47
N GLU A 592 -50.69 -5.21 -0.88
CA GLU A 592 -50.05 -5.15 -2.21
C GLU A 592 -51.11 -5.20 -3.33
N VAL A 593 -52.12 -6.06 -3.21
CA VAL A 593 -53.23 -6.19 -4.16
C VAL A 593 -54.06 -4.91 -4.25
N TRP A 594 -54.49 -4.35 -3.11
CA TRP A 594 -55.33 -3.16 -3.08
C TRP A 594 -54.57 -1.87 -3.44
N GLU A 595 -53.27 -1.78 -3.13
CA GLU A 595 -52.38 -0.71 -3.61
C GLU A 595 -52.20 -0.78 -5.13
N ALA A 596 -51.94 -1.96 -5.69
CA ALA A 596 -51.83 -2.15 -7.14
C ALA A 596 -53.14 -1.82 -7.90
N MET A 597 -54.28 -1.98 -7.26
CA MET A 597 -55.60 -1.63 -7.79
C MET A 597 -55.96 -0.14 -7.62
N ALA A 598 -55.25 0.61 -6.78
CA ALA A 598 -55.60 2.01 -6.48
C ALA A 598 -55.51 2.93 -7.70
N GLU A 599 -54.44 2.84 -8.48
CA GLU A 599 -54.25 3.67 -9.69
C GLU A 599 -55.31 3.40 -10.78
N PRO A 600 -55.63 2.14 -11.13
CA PRO A 600 -56.76 1.84 -12.02
C PRO A 600 -58.10 2.36 -11.49
N TYR A 601 -58.37 2.25 -10.19
CA TYR A 601 -59.62 2.77 -9.60
C TYR A 601 -59.69 4.29 -9.63
N GLU A 602 -58.62 5.01 -9.28
CA GLU A 602 -58.59 6.47 -9.33
C GLU A 602 -58.78 6.99 -10.77
N SER A 603 -58.16 6.31 -11.73
CA SER A 603 -58.32 6.61 -13.15
C SER A 603 -59.77 6.38 -13.61
N PHE A 604 -60.44 5.34 -13.09
CA PHE A 604 -61.84 5.09 -13.36
C PHE A 604 -62.79 6.09 -12.68
N ASP A 605 -62.50 6.50 -11.43
CA ASP A 605 -63.28 7.52 -10.73
C ASP A 605 -63.13 8.90 -11.41
N LYS A 606 -61.94 9.25 -11.90
CA LYS A 606 -61.75 10.43 -12.77
C LYS A 606 -62.63 10.40 -14.00
N LEU A 607 -62.86 9.22 -14.60
CA LEU A 607 -63.81 9.08 -15.71
C LEU A 607 -65.25 9.30 -15.27
N LYS A 608 -65.63 8.81 -14.09
CA LYS A 608 -66.96 9.06 -13.52
C LYS A 608 -67.23 10.54 -13.26
N ASP A 609 -66.22 11.28 -12.81
CA ASP A 609 -66.34 12.71 -12.49
C ASP A 609 -66.40 13.60 -13.74
N THR A 610 -66.16 13.05 -14.94
CA THR A 610 -66.27 13.85 -16.16
C THR A 610 -67.68 14.37 -16.37
N ALA A 611 -67.82 15.70 -16.39
CA ALA A 611 -69.08 16.37 -16.67
C ALA A 611 -69.61 15.94 -18.05
N TRP A 612 -70.88 15.56 -18.10
CA TRP A 612 -71.49 15.04 -19.32
C TRP A 612 -71.52 16.10 -20.42
N SER A 613 -71.58 17.39 -20.11
CA SER A 613 -71.52 18.47 -21.10
C SER A 613 -70.20 18.47 -21.89
N THR A 614 -69.06 18.30 -21.23
CA THR A 614 -67.71 18.32 -21.82
C THR A 614 -67.18 16.94 -22.20
N ALA A 615 -67.87 15.87 -21.78
CA ALA A 615 -67.50 14.49 -22.08
C ALA A 615 -67.37 14.23 -23.60
N ILE A 616 -66.25 13.61 -24.00
CA ILE A 616 -66.01 13.16 -25.38
C ILE A 616 -66.06 11.63 -25.39
N PRO A 617 -67.10 10.99 -25.98
CA PRO A 617 -67.29 9.54 -25.93
C PRO A 617 -66.10 8.74 -26.48
N ARG A 618 -65.44 9.22 -27.53
CA ARG A 618 -64.25 8.54 -28.07
C ARG A 618 -63.09 8.49 -27.07
N LYS A 619 -62.86 9.58 -26.33
CA LYS A 619 -61.80 9.65 -25.30
C LYS A 619 -62.14 8.77 -24.10
N ILE A 620 -63.40 8.75 -23.68
CA ILE A 620 -63.87 7.87 -22.59
C ILE A 620 -63.70 6.40 -22.97
N ARG A 621 -64.02 6.03 -24.23
CA ARG A 621 -63.77 4.67 -24.74
C ARG A 621 -62.30 4.28 -24.62
N GLN A 622 -61.43 5.14 -25.16
CA GLN A 622 -59.99 4.91 -25.15
C GLN A 622 -59.47 4.76 -23.72
N ALA A 623 -59.90 5.62 -22.79
CA ALA A 623 -59.50 5.51 -21.39
C ALA A 623 -60.00 4.22 -20.71
N LEU A 624 -61.20 3.72 -21.05
CA LEU A 624 -61.69 2.42 -20.58
C LEU A 624 -60.90 1.25 -21.18
N ASP A 625 -60.52 1.31 -22.46
CA ASP A 625 -59.65 0.31 -23.09
C ASP A 625 -58.25 0.32 -22.45
N ASP A 626 -57.67 1.50 -22.21
CA ASP A 626 -56.39 1.68 -21.53
C ASP A 626 -56.45 1.12 -20.10
N LEU A 627 -57.54 1.35 -19.36
CA LEU A 627 -57.79 0.74 -18.04
C LEU A 627 -57.82 -0.78 -18.08
N ILE A 628 -58.44 -1.40 -19.10
CA ILE A 628 -58.44 -2.86 -19.26
C ILE A 628 -57.02 -3.38 -19.53
N ILE A 629 -56.21 -2.64 -20.31
CA ILE A 629 -54.81 -2.99 -20.56
C ILE A 629 -53.99 -2.89 -19.27
N GLN A 630 -54.15 -1.80 -18.51
CA GLN A 630 -53.51 -1.60 -17.21
C GLN A 630 -53.85 -2.75 -16.25
N LEU A 631 -55.13 -3.11 -16.13
CA LEU A 631 -55.58 -4.24 -15.31
C LEU A 631 -54.93 -5.57 -15.74
N ARG A 632 -54.82 -5.85 -17.06
CA ARG A 632 -54.17 -7.07 -17.55
C ARG A 632 -52.66 -7.10 -17.30
N SER A 633 -52.02 -5.94 -17.22
CA SER A 633 -50.59 -5.83 -16.95
C SER A 633 -50.23 -6.11 -15.48
N LEU A 634 -51.21 -6.13 -14.59
CA LEU A 634 -50.99 -6.42 -13.17
C LEU A 634 -50.45 -7.86 -12.97
N PRO A 635 -49.61 -8.07 -11.93
CA PRO A 635 -49.05 -9.37 -11.61
C PRO A 635 -50.11 -10.47 -11.47
N ASN A 636 -49.76 -11.71 -11.81
CA ASN A 636 -50.70 -12.83 -11.76
C ASN A 636 -51.27 -13.06 -10.34
N ARG A 637 -50.47 -12.75 -9.31
CA ARG A 637 -50.88 -12.80 -7.90
C ARG A 637 -52.09 -11.90 -7.62
N VAL A 638 -52.08 -10.67 -8.15
CA VAL A 638 -53.16 -9.67 -8.00
C VAL A 638 -54.42 -10.10 -8.77
N ARG A 639 -54.23 -10.68 -9.97
CA ARG A 639 -55.34 -11.10 -10.85
C ARG A 639 -56.16 -12.28 -10.34
N GLN A 640 -55.67 -13.00 -9.32
CA GLN A 640 -56.39 -14.12 -8.70
C GLN A 640 -57.41 -13.68 -7.65
N TYR A 641 -57.36 -12.43 -7.19
CA TYR A 641 -58.28 -11.92 -6.17
C TYR A 641 -59.62 -11.48 -6.76
N ASP A 642 -60.70 -11.72 -6.01
CA ASP A 642 -62.07 -11.34 -6.40
C ASP A 642 -62.24 -9.83 -6.60
N ALA A 643 -61.45 -9.02 -5.90
CA ALA A 643 -61.41 -7.56 -6.06
C ALA A 643 -61.05 -7.14 -7.50
N TYR A 644 -60.05 -7.81 -8.09
CA TYR A 644 -59.65 -7.60 -9.48
C TYR A 644 -60.78 -7.99 -10.44
N THR A 645 -61.34 -9.18 -10.26
CA THR A 645 -62.39 -9.73 -11.15
C THR A 645 -63.61 -8.81 -11.20
N HIS A 646 -64.09 -8.35 -10.04
CA HIS A 646 -65.24 -7.45 -9.94
C HIS A 646 -64.98 -6.10 -10.63
N PHE A 647 -63.82 -5.48 -10.39
CA PHE A 647 -63.47 -4.20 -11.00
C PHE A 647 -63.31 -4.33 -12.52
N HIS A 648 -62.61 -5.38 -12.97
CA HIS A 648 -62.43 -5.68 -14.38
C HIS A 648 -63.79 -5.86 -15.09
N ASP A 649 -64.74 -6.58 -14.48
CA ASP A 649 -66.06 -6.79 -15.05
C ASP A 649 -66.91 -5.52 -15.07
N MET A 650 -66.75 -4.64 -14.07
CA MET A 650 -67.38 -3.32 -14.05
C MET A 650 -66.86 -2.42 -15.20
N VAL A 651 -65.54 -2.31 -15.37
CA VAL A 651 -64.92 -1.54 -16.47
C VAL A 651 -65.35 -2.12 -17.82
N ARG A 652 -65.37 -3.45 -17.95
CA ARG A 652 -65.82 -4.14 -19.16
C ARG A 652 -67.28 -3.86 -19.47
N THR A 653 -68.17 -3.89 -18.48
CA THR A 653 -69.59 -3.58 -18.65
C THR A 653 -69.77 -2.16 -19.18
N ASN A 654 -69.08 -1.18 -18.60
CA ASN A 654 -69.13 0.21 -19.05
C ASN A 654 -68.57 0.40 -20.46
N LEU A 655 -67.51 -0.34 -20.81
CA LEU A 655 -66.94 -0.35 -22.16
C LEU A 655 -67.95 -0.88 -23.21
N THR A 656 -68.70 -1.94 -22.89
CA THR A 656 -69.76 -2.44 -23.80
C THR A 656 -70.90 -1.44 -23.99
N GLY A 657 -71.17 -0.61 -22.97
CA GLY A 657 -72.15 0.46 -22.98
C GLY A 657 -71.74 1.71 -23.77
N GLN A 658 -70.47 1.84 -24.15
CA GLN A 658 -69.94 3.07 -24.72
C GLN A 658 -70.55 3.48 -26.07
N GLY A 659 -71.03 2.52 -26.86
CA GLY A 659 -71.77 2.83 -28.09
C GLY A 659 -73.00 3.69 -27.81
N LEU A 660 -73.77 3.32 -26.78
CA LEU A 660 -74.97 4.07 -26.39
C LEU A 660 -74.62 5.50 -25.93
N LEU A 661 -73.54 5.66 -25.16
CA LEU A 661 -73.09 7.00 -24.73
C LEU A 661 -72.66 7.87 -25.91
N SER A 662 -72.08 7.27 -26.95
CA SER A 662 -71.78 8.00 -28.19
C SER A 662 -73.04 8.48 -28.89
N ASP A 663 -74.07 7.62 -28.98
CA ASP A 663 -75.35 7.96 -29.62
C ASP A 663 -76.09 9.06 -28.83
N MET A 664 -75.91 9.11 -27.51
CA MET A 664 -76.49 10.12 -26.63
C MET A 664 -75.84 11.51 -26.72
N LYS A 665 -74.73 11.67 -27.45
CA LYS A 665 -74.12 12.98 -27.72
C LYS A 665 -74.65 13.66 -28.99
N THR A 666 -75.64 13.07 -29.63
CA THR A 666 -76.28 13.64 -30.83
C THR A 666 -76.99 14.96 -30.53
N GLU A 667 -76.96 15.90 -31.48
CA GLU A 667 -77.66 17.20 -31.38
C GLU A 667 -79.19 17.05 -31.38
N ALA A 668 -79.69 15.88 -31.78
CA ALA A 668 -81.10 15.51 -31.71
C ALA A 668 -81.65 15.54 -30.26
N LEU A 669 -80.80 15.26 -29.26
CA LEU A 669 -81.22 15.22 -27.86
C LEU A 669 -81.28 16.62 -27.24
N LYS A 670 -82.50 17.17 -27.19
CA LYS A 670 -82.83 18.44 -26.53
C LYS A 670 -83.15 18.29 -25.04
N PRO A 671 -83.24 19.40 -24.27
CA PRO A 671 -83.55 19.36 -22.83
C PRO A 671 -84.80 18.55 -22.46
N ARG A 672 -85.82 18.53 -23.32
CA ARG A 672 -87.03 17.70 -23.15
C ARG A 672 -86.73 16.20 -23.10
N HIS A 673 -85.84 15.71 -23.97
CA HIS A 673 -85.43 14.30 -24.00
C HIS A 673 -84.58 13.95 -22.79
N TRP A 674 -83.66 14.84 -22.41
CA TRP A 674 -82.84 14.67 -21.21
C TRP A 674 -83.67 14.61 -19.93
N LYS A 675 -84.76 15.38 -19.83
CA LYS A 675 -85.70 15.28 -18.70
C LYS A 675 -86.31 13.88 -18.56
N VAL A 676 -86.71 13.26 -19.68
CA VAL A 676 -87.26 11.90 -19.70
C VAL A 676 -86.18 10.86 -19.40
N ILE A 677 -84.98 11.01 -19.96
CA ILE A 677 -83.83 10.13 -19.71
C ILE A 677 -83.47 10.11 -18.22
N LEU A 678 -83.32 11.29 -17.62
CA LEU A 678 -82.98 11.43 -16.20
C LEU A 678 -84.08 10.83 -15.30
N GLN A 679 -85.36 11.06 -15.63
CA GLN A 679 -86.47 10.47 -14.91
C GLN A 679 -86.48 8.93 -15.01
N LYS A 680 -86.26 8.37 -16.20
CA LYS A 680 -86.20 6.91 -16.40
C LYS A 680 -84.99 6.28 -15.73
N LEU A 681 -83.86 6.99 -15.64
CA LEU A 681 -82.68 6.53 -14.91
C LEU A 681 -82.80 6.72 -13.39
N GLY A 682 -83.75 7.52 -12.91
CA GLY A 682 -83.90 7.84 -11.48
C GLY A 682 -82.91 8.90 -10.99
N ILE A 683 -82.30 9.64 -11.92
CA ILE A 683 -81.29 10.65 -11.63
C ILE A 683 -81.99 11.98 -11.30
N ARG A 684 -81.65 12.56 -10.14
CA ARG A 684 -82.26 13.81 -9.64
C ARG A 684 -81.44 15.07 -9.90
N VAL A 685 -80.22 14.94 -10.42
CA VAL A 685 -79.36 16.08 -10.76
C VAL A 685 -79.80 16.75 -12.06
N GLY A 686 -79.58 18.06 -12.17
CA GLY A 686 -79.83 18.80 -13.40
C GLY A 686 -78.85 18.40 -14.52
N PHE A 687 -79.23 18.60 -15.77
CA PHE A 687 -78.35 18.31 -16.91
C PHE A 687 -76.96 18.98 -16.86
N PRO A 688 -76.79 20.22 -16.35
CA PRO A 688 -75.46 20.83 -16.22
C PRO A 688 -74.53 20.13 -15.21
N GLU A 689 -75.11 19.48 -14.19
CA GLU A 689 -74.40 18.78 -13.12
C GLU A 689 -74.28 17.27 -13.40
N LEU A 690 -74.87 16.80 -14.51
CA LEU A 690 -74.80 15.41 -14.92
C LEU A 690 -73.34 15.04 -15.25
N THR A 691 -72.88 13.93 -14.70
CA THR A 691 -71.56 13.35 -15.03
C THR A 691 -71.72 11.98 -15.67
N VAL A 692 -70.65 11.47 -16.28
CA VAL A 692 -70.63 10.11 -16.85
C VAL A 692 -70.87 9.05 -15.75
N GLY A 693 -70.36 9.28 -14.54
CA GLY A 693 -70.55 8.40 -13.38
C GLY A 693 -72.02 8.23 -13.02
N HIS A 694 -72.79 9.32 -12.98
CA HIS A 694 -74.23 9.27 -12.73
C HIS A 694 -74.96 8.36 -13.73
N LEU A 695 -74.55 8.36 -15.00
CA LEU A 695 -75.14 7.51 -16.04
C LEU A 695 -74.78 6.04 -15.84
N TRP A 696 -73.52 5.73 -15.53
CA TRP A 696 -73.07 4.36 -15.28
C TRP A 696 -73.71 3.75 -14.03
N GLU A 697 -73.70 4.47 -12.90
CA GLU A 697 -74.18 3.98 -11.61
C GLU A 697 -75.70 3.73 -11.60
N ASN A 698 -76.45 4.50 -12.39
CA ASN A 698 -77.89 4.32 -12.56
C ASN A 698 -78.24 3.33 -13.69
N GLY A 699 -77.26 2.58 -14.18
CA GLY A 699 -77.48 1.42 -15.03
C GLY A 699 -77.90 1.75 -16.47
N ILE A 700 -77.35 2.80 -17.06
CA ILE A 700 -77.66 3.17 -18.46
C ILE A 700 -77.42 2.05 -19.46
N VAL A 701 -76.38 1.24 -19.23
CA VAL A 701 -76.02 0.10 -20.06
C VAL A 701 -77.09 -1.00 -19.96
N ASN A 702 -77.62 -1.22 -18.76
CA ASN A 702 -78.67 -2.21 -18.51
C ASN A 702 -80.01 -1.76 -19.12
N ARG A 703 -80.28 -0.45 -19.17
CA ARG A 703 -81.50 0.14 -19.76
C ARG A 703 -81.32 0.59 -21.22
N LYS A 704 -80.41 -0.04 -21.97
CA LYS A 704 -80.08 0.34 -23.36
C LYS A 704 -81.30 0.46 -24.28
N LYS A 705 -82.26 -0.47 -24.22
CA LYS A 705 -83.46 -0.46 -25.09
C LYS A 705 -84.27 0.83 -24.93
N GLU A 706 -84.54 1.23 -23.69
CA GLU A 706 -85.33 2.43 -23.39
C GLU A 706 -84.64 3.72 -23.87
N MET A 707 -83.30 3.77 -23.81
CA MET A 707 -82.52 4.90 -24.28
C MET A 707 -82.50 5.00 -25.81
N VAL A 708 -82.40 3.86 -26.50
CA VAL A 708 -82.47 3.80 -27.98
C VAL A 708 -83.84 4.24 -28.50
N GLU A 709 -84.93 3.89 -27.82
CA GLU A 709 -86.27 4.37 -28.17
C GLU A 709 -86.36 5.91 -28.09
N ILE A 710 -85.84 6.51 -27.02
CA ILE A 710 -85.83 7.98 -26.85
C ILE A 710 -84.95 8.64 -27.93
N LEU A 711 -83.80 8.05 -28.24
CA LEU A 711 -82.93 8.52 -29.33
C LEU A 711 -83.64 8.51 -30.69
N THR A 712 -84.41 7.46 -30.97
CA THR A 712 -85.14 7.31 -32.24
C THR A 712 -86.20 8.42 -32.37
N VAL A 713 -86.92 8.71 -31.28
CA VAL A 713 -87.88 9.82 -31.23
C VAL A 713 -87.17 11.16 -31.48
N ALA A 714 -86.07 11.41 -30.77
CA ALA A 714 -85.30 12.64 -30.90
C ALA A 714 -84.76 12.86 -32.31
N GLN A 715 -84.25 11.82 -32.97
CA GLN A 715 -83.77 11.88 -34.35
C GLN A 715 -84.90 12.16 -35.35
N GLY A 716 -86.06 11.53 -35.15
CA GLY A 716 -87.26 11.81 -35.94
C GLY A 716 -87.69 13.27 -35.82
N GLU A 717 -87.71 13.83 -34.62
CA GLU A 717 -88.01 15.24 -34.37
C GLU A 717 -86.99 16.18 -35.02
N MET A 718 -85.69 15.90 -34.90
CA MET A 718 -84.63 16.71 -35.50
C MET A 718 -84.74 16.75 -37.02
N ALA A 719 -85.05 15.62 -37.67
CA ALA A 719 -85.25 15.57 -39.12
C ALA A 719 -86.40 16.49 -39.56
N LEU A 720 -87.47 16.56 -38.77
CA LEU A 720 -88.59 17.46 -39.03
C LEU A 720 -88.18 18.94 -38.86
N GLU A 721 -87.48 19.27 -37.77
CA GLU A 721 -87.00 20.64 -37.49
C GLU A 721 -85.99 21.13 -38.55
N GLN A 722 -85.06 20.28 -38.98
CA GLN A 722 -84.10 20.62 -40.03
C GLN A 722 -84.80 20.87 -41.37
N PHE A 723 -85.80 20.06 -41.71
CA PHE A 723 -86.60 20.27 -42.91
C PHE A 723 -87.35 21.62 -42.84
N LEU A 724 -87.98 21.96 -41.71
CA LEU A 724 -88.64 23.26 -41.54
C LEU A 724 -87.66 24.44 -41.62
N ALA A 725 -86.49 24.30 -41.01
CA ALA A 725 -85.44 25.31 -41.10
C ALA A 725 -84.99 25.53 -42.55
N GLN A 726 -84.84 24.46 -43.34
CA GLN A 726 -84.52 24.52 -44.77
C GLN A 726 -85.64 25.22 -45.57
N VAL A 727 -86.90 24.84 -45.34
CA VAL A 727 -88.07 25.48 -45.98
C VAL A 727 -88.08 26.97 -45.65
N ARG A 728 -87.98 27.33 -44.37
CA ARG A 728 -87.96 28.73 -43.92
C ARG A 728 -86.80 29.50 -44.53
N ASP A 729 -85.59 28.96 -44.50
CA ASP A 729 -84.39 29.63 -45.01
C ASP A 729 -84.48 29.86 -46.52
N ARG A 730 -84.94 28.86 -47.27
CA ARG A 730 -85.15 28.96 -48.72
C ARG A 730 -86.14 30.08 -49.06
N TRP A 731 -87.31 30.09 -48.41
CA TRP A 731 -88.37 31.05 -48.76
C TRP A 731 -88.13 32.46 -48.23
N MET A 732 -87.46 32.62 -47.09
CA MET A 732 -87.07 33.95 -46.57
C MET A 732 -86.00 34.63 -47.44
N LYS A 733 -85.14 33.85 -48.08
CA LYS A 733 -84.08 34.35 -48.98
C LYS A 733 -84.47 34.34 -50.45
N GLN A 734 -85.67 33.87 -50.79
CA GLN A 734 -86.08 33.73 -52.19
C GLN A 734 -86.33 35.11 -52.81
N GLU A 735 -85.43 35.53 -53.71
CA GLU A 735 -85.61 36.71 -54.53
C GLU A 735 -86.21 36.33 -55.88
N LEU A 736 -87.08 37.20 -56.42
CA LEU A 736 -87.70 37.00 -57.74
C LEU A 736 -86.81 37.61 -58.83
N GLU A 737 -86.34 36.77 -59.75
CA GLU A 737 -85.58 37.25 -60.91
C GLU A 737 -86.54 37.94 -61.90
N LEU A 738 -86.38 39.25 -62.06
CA LEU A 738 -87.19 40.08 -62.94
C LEU A 738 -86.45 40.35 -64.26
N VAL A 739 -87.06 39.94 -65.37
CA VAL A 739 -86.58 40.18 -66.73
C VAL A 739 -87.48 41.20 -67.42
N LEU A 740 -86.91 42.19 -68.11
CA LEU A 740 -87.69 43.18 -68.85
C LEU A 740 -88.33 42.55 -70.10
N TYR A 741 -89.65 42.65 -70.22
CA TYR A 741 -90.42 42.21 -71.38
C TYR A 741 -90.96 43.42 -72.17
N GLN A 742 -90.69 43.42 -73.47
CA GLN A 742 -91.08 44.47 -74.42
C GLN A 742 -90.79 45.90 -73.93
N ASN A 743 -89.72 46.07 -73.16
CA ASN A 743 -89.24 47.35 -72.61
C ASN A 743 -90.28 48.17 -71.81
N ARG A 744 -91.36 47.54 -71.35
CA ARG A 744 -92.48 48.21 -70.67
C ARG A 744 -92.82 47.61 -69.33
N VAL A 745 -92.62 46.30 -69.15
CA VAL A 745 -93.02 45.59 -67.93
C VAL A 745 -91.96 44.58 -67.55
N ARG A 746 -91.69 44.42 -66.24
CA ARG A 746 -90.80 43.36 -65.74
C ARG A 746 -91.62 42.09 -65.51
N LEU A 747 -91.21 40.99 -66.15
CA LEU A 747 -91.78 39.67 -65.94
C LEU A 747 -90.85 38.83 -65.06
N ILE A 748 -91.43 38.01 -64.21
CA ILE A 748 -90.68 37.05 -63.39
C ILE A 748 -90.24 35.89 -64.28
N LYS A 749 -88.99 35.46 -64.16
CA LYS A 749 -88.40 34.29 -64.83
C LYS A 749 -88.19 33.15 -63.83
N GLY A 750 -88.18 31.90 -64.31
CA GLY A 750 -87.89 30.73 -63.48
C GLY A 750 -89.10 30.19 -62.70
N TRP A 751 -90.32 30.42 -63.20
CA TRP A 751 -91.55 29.92 -62.57
C TRP A 751 -91.56 28.41 -62.39
N ASP A 752 -91.09 27.65 -63.37
CA ASP A 752 -91.13 26.18 -63.33
C ASP A 752 -90.31 25.64 -62.13
N ASP A 753 -89.09 26.13 -61.95
CA ASP A 753 -88.23 25.73 -60.81
C ASP A 753 -88.80 26.23 -59.48
N LEU A 754 -89.38 27.44 -59.45
CA LEU A 754 -90.01 28.00 -58.25
C LEU A 754 -91.22 27.17 -57.81
N PHE A 755 -92.09 26.81 -58.76
CA PHE A 755 -93.28 25.99 -58.49
C PHE A 755 -92.91 24.55 -58.19
N ALA A 756 -91.94 23.94 -58.88
CA ALA A 756 -91.46 22.61 -58.53
C ALA A 756 -90.90 22.56 -57.11
N THR A 757 -90.08 23.55 -56.72
CA THR A 757 -89.56 23.67 -55.34
C THR A 757 -90.69 23.90 -54.33
N LEU A 758 -91.71 24.69 -54.69
CA LEU A 758 -92.91 24.90 -53.87
C LEU A 758 -93.70 23.61 -53.66
N ASP A 759 -93.95 22.86 -54.74
CA ASP A 759 -94.67 21.60 -54.71
C ASP A 759 -93.91 20.54 -53.91
N ASP A 760 -92.59 20.44 -54.05
CA ASP A 760 -91.74 19.55 -53.27
C ASP A 760 -91.76 19.90 -51.78
N HIS A 761 -91.61 21.18 -51.43
CA HIS A 761 -91.70 21.64 -50.04
C HIS A 761 -93.12 21.45 -49.47
N MET A 762 -94.17 21.71 -50.25
CA MET A 762 -95.56 21.44 -49.86
C MET A 762 -95.80 19.94 -49.65
N GLY A 763 -95.33 19.08 -50.55
CA GLY A 763 -95.39 17.63 -50.42
C GLY A 763 -94.66 17.15 -49.17
N GLY A 764 -93.47 17.69 -48.90
CA GLY A 764 -92.71 17.44 -47.67
C GLY A 764 -93.49 17.86 -46.42
N LEU A 765 -94.08 19.06 -46.38
CA LEU A 765 -94.90 19.53 -45.25
C LEU A 765 -96.15 18.64 -45.02
N ILE A 766 -96.76 18.12 -46.07
CA ILE A 766 -97.89 17.16 -45.96
C ILE A 766 -97.41 15.84 -45.35
N LEU A 767 -96.27 15.32 -45.81
CA LEU A 767 -95.66 14.11 -45.26
C LEU A 767 -95.29 14.28 -43.79
N MET A 768 -94.76 15.45 -43.40
CA MET A 768 -94.48 15.78 -42.01
C MET A 768 -95.72 15.70 -41.13
N LYS A 769 -96.88 16.20 -41.59
CA LYS A 769 -98.14 16.14 -40.85
C LYS A 769 -98.59 14.71 -40.54
N SER A 770 -98.21 13.76 -41.40
CA SER A 770 -98.45 12.33 -41.20
C SER A 770 -97.40 11.62 -40.33
N SER A 771 -96.29 12.30 -40.00
CA SER A 771 -95.22 11.76 -39.17
C SER A 771 -95.66 11.59 -37.72
N PRO A 772 -95.35 10.46 -37.06
CA PRO A 772 -95.64 10.27 -35.64
C PRO A 772 -94.94 11.27 -34.71
N TYR A 773 -93.88 11.94 -35.17
CA TYR A 773 -93.10 12.92 -34.40
C TYR A 773 -93.60 14.36 -34.53
N TYR A 774 -94.62 14.60 -35.36
CA TYR A 774 -95.13 15.93 -35.70
C TYR A 774 -95.53 16.78 -34.48
N ARG A 775 -96.20 16.19 -33.49
CA ARG A 775 -96.75 16.91 -32.33
C ARG A 775 -95.71 17.44 -31.35
N ALA A 776 -94.47 16.94 -31.42
CA ALA A 776 -93.42 17.25 -30.45
C ALA A 776 -92.49 18.39 -30.91
N VAL A 777 -92.61 18.84 -32.16
CA VAL A 777 -91.82 19.93 -32.72
C VAL A 777 -92.46 21.27 -32.33
N ASN A 778 -91.70 22.13 -31.66
CA ASN A 778 -92.17 23.40 -31.11
C ASN A 778 -92.80 24.32 -32.17
N GLU A 779 -92.35 24.27 -33.43
CA GLU A 779 -92.88 25.12 -34.52
C GLU A 779 -94.32 24.77 -34.92
N PHE A 780 -94.80 23.58 -34.54
CA PHE A 780 -96.20 23.16 -34.69
C PHE A 780 -96.99 23.21 -33.38
N GLN A 781 -96.31 23.50 -32.27
CA GLN A 781 -96.95 23.85 -31.01
C GLN A 781 -97.18 25.36 -31.06
N GLU A 782 -98.24 25.78 -31.73
CA GLU A 782 -98.74 27.14 -31.53
C GLU A 782 -98.97 27.34 -30.02
N ASP A 783 -98.32 28.36 -29.45
CA ASP A 783 -98.67 28.90 -28.14
C ASP A 783 -100.16 29.25 -28.19
N GLY A 784 -100.96 28.47 -27.48
CA GLY A 784 -102.27 28.89 -27.01
C GLY A 784 -102.13 29.80 -25.81
#